data_AF-A0A239L6A0-F1
#
_entry.id   AF-A0A239L6A0-F1
#
_cell.length_a   1.000
_cell.length_b   1.000
_cell.length_c   1.000
_cell.angle_alpha   90.00
_cell.angle_beta   90.00
_cell.angle_gamma   90.00
#
_symmetry.space_group_name_H-M   'P 1'
#
loop_
_entity.id
_entity.type
_entity.pdbx_description
1 polymer ?
#
loop_
_entity_poly.entity_id
_entity_poly.type
_entity_poly.pdbx_seq_one_letter_code
_entity_poly.pdbx_strand_id
1 'polypeptide(L)'
;GLSSTQMGALTTDQIGNLTTNQLRSLTSAQIAALTTTQVSALSTTQVGALTTTQVRGLETTDIAALTTEQIGVLTTGQLAAMTSTQIGGIETTGLAVLTTTQVRSLTTAQIAGLTTTQAEGLTTTLIGALSTTQVRALETTDIAELTSTQIAGLVSSQMPGLSTTQLNALTTDTLAALGTEQLAGLQTAQVIGLDSTRMGSLTTTQIGGLSSTQMRALTSAQIAALTETQIGGLTETQLGALTTTQVRGLETTDLIALTTTQVVGLTAVQIGALTTVQLNALETTDLAALTTTQIRGLTTAQLTGFTTDQTAALTSDQLGALTTTQIRGLETADFATLTSTQLSGLIATQMPGLTTAQLNALTTTAVIALTTTQLSGLLTSQIAGLSSTQMGALTTDQIGNLTTNQLRSLTSAQIAALTTTQVSALSTTQVGALTTTQVRGLETTDIAALTTEQIGVLTTGQLAAMTSTQIGGIETTGLAVLTTTQVRSLTTAQIAGLTTTQAEGLTTTLIGALSTTQVRALETTDIAELTSTQIAGLVSSQMPGLSTTQLNALTTDTLAALGTEQLVGLQTAQIIGLNSTQMGSLTTTQIGGLSSTQMRALTSAQIAALTVTQIGGLTETQLGALTTTQVRGLETTDLIALTTTQVVGLTSVQIGALTTVQLGAIETTDLAALTTTQIRGLTTAQLTGLTTDQTAALTSDQLGALTTTQIRGLETADFA
;
A
#
# COMPACT_ATOMS: atom_id res chain seq x y z
N GLY A 1 26.32 -91.07 60.33
CA GLY A 1 26.79 -89.68 60.50
C GLY A 1 26.60 -89.28 61.95
N LEU A 2 27.36 -88.29 62.42
CA LEU A 2 27.16 -87.69 63.75
C LEU A 2 25.76 -87.06 63.83
N SER A 3 25.09 -87.10 64.98
CA SER A 3 23.87 -86.30 65.19
C SER A 3 24.21 -84.80 65.24
N SER A 4 23.22 -83.92 65.05
CA SER A 4 23.41 -82.46 65.21
C SER A 4 24.00 -82.09 66.57
N THR A 5 23.55 -82.74 67.66
CA THR A 5 24.10 -82.52 69.00
C THR A 5 25.57 -82.96 69.11
N GLN A 6 25.94 -84.08 68.49
CA GLN A 6 27.34 -84.52 68.44
C GLN A 6 28.20 -83.61 67.56
N MET A 7 27.62 -82.98 66.54
CA MET A 7 28.31 -82.03 65.68
C MET A 7 28.69 -80.75 66.44
N GLY A 8 27.75 -80.18 67.19
CA GLY A 8 28.03 -79.00 68.03
C GLY A 8 29.04 -79.26 69.16
N ALA A 9 29.19 -80.52 69.61
CA ALA A 9 30.14 -80.90 70.66
C ALA A 9 31.59 -81.11 70.18
N LEU A 10 31.88 -81.02 68.88
CA LEU A 10 33.25 -81.12 68.36
C LEU A 10 34.11 -79.93 68.83
N THR A 11 35.43 -80.07 68.82
CA THR A 11 36.33 -78.94 69.02
C THR A 11 36.51 -78.14 67.73
N THR A 12 36.91 -76.87 67.83
CA THR A 12 37.25 -76.03 66.66
C THR A 12 38.31 -76.69 65.79
N ASP A 13 39.30 -77.36 66.39
CA ASP A 13 40.35 -78.09 65.67
C ASP A 13 39.80 -79.31 64.92
N GLN A 14 38.83 -80.02 65.51
CA GLN A 14 38.17 -81.14 64.83
C GLN A 14 37.34 -80.67 63.64
N ILE A 15 36.67 -79.52 63.75
CA ILE A 15 35.93 -78.90 62.64
C ILE A 15 36.88 -78.37 61.56
N GLY A 16 37.95 -77.67 61.95
CA GLY A 16 38.98 -77.15 61.05
C GLY A 16 39.73 -78.23 60.27
N ASN A 17 39.82 -79.46 60.79
CA ASN A 17 40.45 -80.60 60.11
C ASN A 17 39.50 -81.40 59.19
N LEU A 18 38.21 -81.04 59.07
CA LEU A 18 37.30 -81.71 58.14
C LEU A 18 37.73 -81.48 56.68
N THR A 19 37.87 -82.56 55.91
CA THR A 19 38.07 -82.42 54.46
C THR A 19 36.83 -81.80 53.80
N THR A 20 37.00 -81.14 52.65
CA THR A 20 35.87 -80.55 51.90
C THR A 20 34.80 -81.57 51.52
N ASN A 21 35.18 -82.84 51.31
CA ASN A 21 34.24 -83.93 51.05
C ASN A 21 33.44 -84.34 52.29
N GLN A 22 34.10 -84.41 53.45
CA GLN A 22 33.39 -84.66 54.73
C GLN A 22 32.44 -83.51 55.01
N LEU A 23 32.88 -82.27 54.81
CA LEU A 23 32.05 -81.09 55.02
C LEU A 23 30.83 -81.10 54.10
N ARG A 24 30.98 -81.38 52.80
CA ARG A 24 29.85 -81.50 51.85
C ARG A 24 28.87 -82.63 52.18
N SER A 25 29.30 -83.66 52.90
CA SER A 25 28.43 -84.77 53.32
C SER A 25 27.51 -84.41 54.49
N LEU A 26 27.76 -83.29 55.19
CA LEU A 26 26.92 -82.84 56.30
C LEU A 26 25.56 -82.31 55.81
N THR A 27 24.51 -82.57 56.59
CA THR A 27 23.18 -81.99 56.36
C THR A 27 23.15 -80.53 56.82
N SER A 28 22.17 -79.74 56.34
CA SER A 28 21.96 -78.38 56.82
C SER A 28 21.71 -78.31 58.32
N ALA A 29 21.04 -79.32 58.90
CA ALA A 29 20.81 -79.40 60.35
C ALA A 29 22.07 -79.73 61.16
N GLN A 30 23.08 -80.35 60.54
CA GLN A 30 24.40 -80.56 61.18
C GLN A 30 25.24 -79.29 61.09
N ILE A 31 25.17 -78.55 59.98
CA ILE A 31 25.84 -77.25 59.83
C ILE A 31 25.23 -76.21 60.79
N ALA A 32 23.90 -76.14 60.89
CA ALA A 32 23.19 -75.27 61.84
C ALA A 32 23.50 -75.57 63.32
N ALA A 33 23.99 -76.77 63.62
CA ALA A 33 24.33 -77.16 64.99
C ALA A 33 25.78 -76.85 65.37
N LEU A 34 26.58 -76.32 64.43
CA LEU A 34 27.89 -75.79 64.74
C LEU A 34 27.73 -74.53 65.59
N THR A 35 28.61 -74.39 66.57
CA THR A 35 28.76 -73.13 67.31
C THR A 35 29.43 -72.09 66.44
N THR A 36 29.19 -70.82 66.75
CA THR A 36 29.73 -69.67 66.03
C THR A 36 31.26 -69.69 65.94
N THR A 37 31.93 -70.14 67.01
CA THR A 37 33.40 -70.31 67.05
C THR A 37 33.89 -71.45 66.15
N GLN A 38 33.11 -72.52 66.00
CA GLN A 38 33.44 -73.60 65.06
C GLN A 38 33.28 -73.15 63.62
N VAL A 39 32.25 -72.36 63.31
CA VAL A 39 32.04 -71.80 61.96
C VAL A 39 33.18 -70.84 61.60
N SER A 40 33.58 -69.94 62.51
CA SER A 40 34.70 -69.02 62.27
C SER A 40 36.05 -69.74 62.12
N ALA A 41 36.20 -70.97 62.62
CA ALA A 41 37.41 -71.78 62.50
C ALA A 41 37.53 -72.53 61.16
N LEU A 42 36.51 -72.50 60.29
CA LEU A 42 36.58 -73.10 58.96
C LEU A 42 37.59 -72.36 58.08
N SER A 43 38.49 -73.05 57.40
CA SER A 43 39.35 -72.43 56.38
C SER A 43 38.52 -71.87 55.20
N THR A 44 39.10 -70.93 54.44
CA THR A 44 38.48 -70.40 53.21
C THR A 44 38.13 -71.52 52.21
N THR A 45 38.98 -72.54 52.09
CA THR A 45 38.73 -73.73 51.27
C THR A 45 37.50 -74.53 51.75
N GLN A 46 37.29 -74.61 53.06
CA GLN A 46 36.12 -75.26 53.64
C GLN A 46 34.85 -74.44 53.43
N VAL A 47 34.89 -73.12 53.70
CA VAL A 47 33.75 -72.22 53.47
C VAL A 47 33.32 -72.22 52.00
N GLY A 48 34.25 -72.11 51.06
CA GLY A 48 33.97 -72.20 49.62
C GLY A 48 33.48 -73.59 49.16
N ALA A 49 33.68 -74.63 49.97
CA ALA A 49 33.21 -75.99 49.67
C ALA A 49 31.78 -76.28 50.14
N LEU A 50 31.21 -75.47 51.04
CA LEU A 50 29.84 -75.64 51.52
C LEU A 50 28.84 -75.63 50.35
N THR A 51 27.86 -76.52 50.39
CA THR A 51 26.76 -76.50 49.42
C THR A 51 25.80 -75.35 49.71
N THR A 52 24.99 -74.95 48.73
CA THR A 52 23.98 -73.89 48.89
C THR A 52 22.95 -74.19 49.98
N THR A 53 22.60 -75.47 50.16
CA THR A 53 21.72 -75.94 51.23
C THR A 53 22.37 -75.83 52.61
N GLN A 54 23.67 -76.07 52.69
CA GLN A 54 24.44 -75.94 53.94
C GLN A 54 24.60 -74.48 54.34
N VAL A 55 24.92 -73.60 53.41
CA VAL A 55 25.02 -72.14 53.66
C VAL A 55 23.68 -71.59 54.15
N ARG A 56 22.55 -72.04 53.59
CA ARG A 56 21.21 -71.66 54.09
C ARG A 56 20.93 -72.16 55.52
N GLY A 57 21.64 -73.18 55.98
CA GLY A 57 21.51 -73.70 57.34
C GLY A 57 22.31 -72.92 58.39
N LEU A 58 23.24 -72.04 58.00
CA LEU A 58 24.02 -71.23 58.95
C LEU A 58 23.14 -70.19 59.65
N GLU A 59 23.33 -70.01 60.95
CA GLU A 59 22.63 -68.95 61.68
C GLU A 59 23.22 -67.58 61.33
N THR A 60 22.47 -66.50 61.55
CA THR A 60 22.93 -65.14 61.23
C THR A 60 24.16 -64.73 62.04
N THR A 61 24.25 -65.21 63.29
CA THR A 61 25.42 -65.07 64.16
C THR A 61 26.65 -65.78 63.60
N ASP A 62 26.46 -66.93 62.94
CA ASP A 62 27.56 -67.68 62.32
C ASP A 62 28.11 -66.95 61.11
N ILE A 63 27.21 -66.38 60.28
CA ILE A 63 27.60 -65.54 59.15
C ILE A 63 28.36 -64.30 59.63
N ALA A 64 27.92 -63.65 60.71
CA ALA A 64 28.58 -62.48 61.28
C ALA A 64 29.99 -62.78 61.82
N ALA A 65 30.26 -64.02 62.25
CA ALA A 65 31.57 -64.43 62.74
C ALA A 65 32.55 -64.89 61.66
N LEU A 66 32.11 -64.96 60.39
CA LEU A 66 33.01 -65.26 59.28
C LEU A 66 33.98 -64.10 59.06
N THR A 67 35.25 -64.41 58.82
CA THR A 67 36.26 -63.43 58.45
C THR A 67 35.99 -62.87 57.06
N THR A 68 36.53 -61.68 56.76
CA THR A 68 36.43 -61.07 55.43
C THR A 68 36.96 -62.00 54.33
N GLU A 69 38.05 -62.74 54.59
CA GLU A 69 38.59 -63.74 53.66
C GLU A 69 37.63 -64.91 53.42
N GLN A 70 36.92 -65.37 54.45
CA GLN A 70 35.90 -66.43 54.34
C GLN A 70 34.68 -65.95 53.56
N ILE A 71 34.23 -64.71 53.77
CA ILE A 71 33.15 -64.10 52.98
C ILE A 71 33.56 -63.95 51.51
N GLY A 72 34.79 -63.51 51.24
CA GLY A 72 35.31 -63.29 49.89
C GLY A 72 35.36 -64.55 49.01
N VAL A 73 35.46 -65.75 49.60
CA VAL A 73 35.48 -67.03 48.86
C VAL A 73 34.10 -67.66 48.66
N LEU A 74 33.02 -67.06 49.17
CA LEU A 74 31.66 -67.55 48.92
C LEU A 74 31.32 -67.49 47.44
N THR A 75 30.90 -68.61 46.86
CA THR A 75 30.48 -68.67 45.46
C THR A 75 29.18 -67.87 45.24
N THR A 76 28.93 -67.46 43.99
CA THR A 76 27.67 -66.81 43.60
C THR A 76 26.44 -67.63 43.95
N GLY A 77 26.53 -68.96 43.81
CA GLY A 77 25.44 -69.87 44.18
C GLY A 77 25.18 -69.92 45.69
N GLN A 78 26.24 -69.84 46.51
CA GLN A 78 26.10 -69.78 47.97
C GLN A 78 25.48 -68.46 48.41
N LEU A 79 25.97 -67.33 47.90
CA LEU A 79 25.42 -66.01 48.18
C LEU A 79 23.96 -65.92 47.76
N ALA A 80 23.60 -66.31 46.53
CA ALA A 80 22.22 -66.29 46.04
C ALA A 80 21.26 -67.21 46.83
N ALA A 81 21.79 -68.22 47.54
CA ALA A 81 21.00 -69.16 48.33
C ALA A 81 20.69 -68.67 49.76
N MET A 82 21.45 -67.68 50.26
CA MET A 82 21.25 -67.08 51.58
C MET A 82 19.92 -66.32 51.66
N THR A 83 19.34 -66.22 52.85
CA THR A 83 18.19 -65.33 53.09
C THR A 83 18.64 -63.87 53.18
N SER A 84 17.71 -62.92 53.07
CA SER A 84 17.99 -61.50 53.32
C SER A 84 18.55 -61.26 54.71
N THR A 85 18.02 -61.95 55.73
CA THR A 85 18.53 -61.87 57.11
C THR A 85 19.96 -62.40 57.25
N GLN A 86 20.31 -63.46 56.52
CA GLN A 86 21.68 -63.98 56.50
C GLN A 86 22.65 -63.00 55.81
N ILE A 87 22.23 -62.36 54.71
CA ILE A 87 23.03 -61.30 54.08
C ILE A 87 23.18 -60.09 55.01
N GLY A 88 22.12 -59.70 55.72
CA GLY A 88 22.15 -58.69 56.77
C GLY A 88 23.06 -59.02 57.96
N GLY A 89 23.50 -60.28 58.11
CA GLY A 89 24.51 -60.70 59.07
C GLY A 89 25.96 -60.49 58.62
N ILE A 90 26.22 -60.18 57.35
CA ILE A 90 27.59 -59.95 56.84
C ILE A 90 28.07 -58.55 57.26
N GLU A 91 29.19 -58.45 57.96
CA GLU A 91 29.76 -57.14 58.32
C GLU A 91 30.11 -56.28 57.08
N THR A 92 30.15 -54.96 57.23
CA THR A 92 30.42 -54.02 56.12
C THR A 92 31.77 -54.29 55.44
N THR A 93 32.80 -54.67 56.21
CA THR A 93 34.11 -55.08 55.70
C THR A 93 34.04 -56.37 54.88
N GLY A 94 33.13 -57.28 55.22
CA GLY A 94 32.84 -58.50 54.47
C GLY A 94 32.12 -58.22 53.14
N LEU A 95 31.17 -57.27 53.13
CA LEU A 95 30.53 -56.83 51.88
C LEU A 95 31.52 -56.14 50.95
N ALA A 96 32.44 -55.33 51.49
CA ALA A 96 33.42 -54.58 50.71
C ALA A 96 34.43 -55.46 49.93
N VAL A 97 34.68 -56.70 50.38
CA VAL A 97 35.60 -57.65 49.71
C VAL A 97 34.92 -58.54 48.67
N LEU A 98 33.59 -58.44 48.51
CA LEU A 98 32.90 -59.16 47.43
C LEU A 98 33.39 -58.67 46.07
N THR A 99 33.31 -59.54 45.07
CA THR A 99 33.55 -59.22 43.67
C THR A 99 32.27 -58.71 43.01
N THR A 100 32.41 -58.01 41.89
CA THR A 100 31.26 -57.55 41.08
C THR A 100 30.35 -58.69 40.63
N THR A 101 30.91 -59.89 40.42
CA THR A 101 30.15 -61.09 40.01
C THR A 101 29.35 -61.66 41.18
N GLN A 102 29.93 -61.67 42.39
CA GLN A 102 29.22 -62.04 43.62
C GLN A 102 28.06 -61.07 43.91
N VAL A 103 28.30 -59.76 43.84
CA VAL A 103 27.24 -58.76 44.04
C VAL A 103 26.12 -58.89 43.01
N ARG A 104 26.43 -59.11 41.72
CA ARG A 104 25.40 -59.36 40.69
C ARG A 104 24.57 -60.63 40.90
N SER A 105 25.08 -61.60 41.67
CA SER A 105 24.34 -62.82 42.00
C SER A 105 23.34 -62.65 43.15
N LEU A 106 23.44 -61.56 43.93
CA LEU A 106 22.48 -61.26 44.99
C LEU A 106 21.09 -60.99 44.42
N THR A 107 20.08 -61.56 45.05
CA THR A 107 18.67 -61.33 44.71
C THR A 107 18.23 -59.93 45.15
N THR A 108 17.15 -59.42 44.55
CA THR A 108 16.57 -58.13 44.96
C THR A 108 16.10 -58.13 46.41
N ALA A 109 15.63 -59.27 46.93
CA ALA A 109 15.24 -59.40 48.34
C ALA A 109 16.45 -59.31 49.30
N GLN A 110 17.62 -59.77 48.85
CA GLN A 110 18.86 -59.65 49.63
C GLN A 110 19.40 -58.22 49.62
N ILE A 111 19.35 -57.55 48.46
CA ILE A 111 19.73 -56.13 48.36
C ILE A 111 18.80 -55.25 49.21
N ALA A 112 17.49 -55.47 49.14
CA ALA A 112 16.50 -54.76 49.98
C ALA A 112 16.63 -55.11 51.48
N GLY A 113 17.32 -56.19 51.82
CA GLY A 113 17.55 -56.62 53.20
C GLY A 113 18.88 -56.15 53.78
N LEU A 114 19.67 -55.37 53.03
CA LEU A 114 20.85 -54.71 53.58
C LEU A 114 20.40 -53.68 54.63
N THR A 115 21.16 -53.57 55.70
CA THR A 115 21.02 -52.42 56.61
C THR A 115 21.59 -51.17 55.94
N THR A 116 21.15 -50.00 56.36
CA THR A 116 21.64 -48.72 55.83
C THR A 116 23.16 -48.57 55.98
N THR A 117 23.75 -49.02 57.09
CA THR A 117 25.22 -49.05 57.28
C THR A 117 25.90 -50.03 56.32
N GLN A 118 25.26 -51.14 55.95
CA GLN A 118 25.79 -52.06 54.94
C GLN A 118 25.71 -51.49 53.53
N ALA A 119 24.63 -50.79 53.19
CA ALA A 119 24.51 -50.10 51.91
C ALA A 119 25.56 -48.98 51.79
N GLU A 120 25.76 -48.18 52.84
CA GLU A 120 26.84 -47.18 52.93
C GLU A 120 28.24 -47.82 52.88
N GLY A 121 28.39 -49.07 53.35
CA GLY A 121 29.64 -49.82 53.29
C GLY A 121 30.01 -50.38 51.90
N LEU A 122 29.10 -50.35 50.92
CA LEU A 122 29.38 -50.84 49.57
C LEU A 122 30.40 -49.93 48.86
N THR A 123 31.46 -50.51 48.31
CA THR A 123 32.43 -49.72 47.53
C THR A 123 31.81 -49.22 46.21
N THR A 124 32.38 -48.15 45.64
CA THR A 124 31.95 -47.58 44.35
C THR A 124 31.93 -48.62 43.22
N THR A 125 32.91 -49.52 43.19
CA THR A 125 33.00 -50.64 42.26
C THR A 125 31.82 -51.61 42.39
N LEU A 126 31.34 -51.84 43.61
CA LEU A 126 30.20 -52.72 43.86
C LEU A 126 28.88 -52.03 43.53
N ILE A 127 28.73 -50.75 43.86
CA ILE A 127 27.58 -49.93 43.46
C ILE A 127 27.44 -49.94 41.93
N GLY A 128 28.52 -49.65 41.19
CA GLY A 128 28.51 -49.70 39.72
C GLY A 128 28.33 -51.10 39.11
N ALA A 129 28.46 -52.17 39.91
CA ALA A 129 28.21 -53.54 39.47
C ALA A 129 26.74 -53.95 39.54
N LEU A 130 25.93 -53.29 40.38
CA LEU A 130 24.52 -53.64 40.58
C LEU A 130 23.75 -53.62 39.25
N SER A 131 22.84 -54.55 39.05
CA SER A 131 21.91 -54.49 37.93
C SER A 131 20.84 -53.41 38.15
N THR A 132 20.15 -53.00 37.10
CA THR A 132 19.02 -52.06 37.18
C THR A 132 17.93 -52.55 38.15
N THR A 133 17.69 -53.85 38.26
CA THR A 133 16.70 -54.41 39.21
C THR A 133 17.21 -54.43 40.64
N GLN A 134 18.52 -54.60 40.84
CA GLN A 134 19.15 -54.51 42.17
C GLN A 134 19.19 -53.07 42.68
N VAL A 135 19.51 -52.09 41.83
CA VAL A 135 19.44 -50.66 42.19
C VAL A 135 18.03 -50.26 42.60
N ARG A 136 17.00 -50.75 41.89
CA ARG A 136 15.60 -50.53 42.26
C ARG A 136 15.23 -51.15 43.62
N ALA A 137 15.94 -52.18 44.05
CA ALA A 137 15.67 -52.89 45.29
C ALA A 137 16.31 -52.24 46.52
N LEU A 138 17.26 -51.31 46.35
CA LEU A 138 17.81 -50.54 47.48
C LEU A 138 16.69 -49.73 48.14
N GLU A 139 16.64 -49.70 49.47
CA GLU A 139 15.62 -48.91 50.15
C GLU A 139 15.89 -47.41 49.95
N THR A 140 14.83 -46.59 50.07
CA THR A 140 14.98 -45.13 49.89
C THR A 140 15.90 -44.52 50.94
N THR A 141 15.85 -45.04 52.17
CA THR A 141 16.76 -44.68 53.27
C THR A 141 18.20 -45.02 52.95
N ASP A 142 18.44 -46.17 52.32
CA ASP A 142 19.79 -46.58 51.93
C ASP A 142 20.37 -45.67 50.84
N ILE A 143 19.57 -45.32 49.83
CA ILE A 143 19.98 -44.39 48.77
C ILE A 143 20.30 -43.00 49.35
N ALA A 144 19.52 -42.53 50.33
CA ALA A 144 19.70 -41.21 50.95
C ALA A 144 21.02 -41.09 51.73
N GLU A 145 21.50 -42.19 52.32
CA GLU A 145 22.75 -42.25 53.10
C GLU A 145 23.98 -42.62 52.26
N LEU A 146 23.84 -42.90 50.96
CA LEU A 146 25.00 -43.10 50.09
C LEU A 146 25.82 -41.81 49.96
N THR A 147 27.14 -41.94 50.02
CA THR A 147 28.06 -40.82 49.81
C THR A 147 28.04 -40.32 48.36
N SER A 148 28.47 -39.07 48.14
CA SER A 148 28.63 -38.49 46.79
C SER A 148 29.51 -39.34 45.88
N THR A 149 30.54 -39.99 46.43
CA THR A 149 31.44 -40.86 45.65
C THR A 149 30.75 -42.15 45.23
N GLN A 150 29.90 -42.73 46.08
CA GLN A 150 29.10 -43.92 45.72
C GLN A 150 28.05 -43.60 44.68
N ILE A 151 27.34 -42.47 44.80
CA ILE A 151 26.36 -42.02 43.82
C ILE A 151 27.03 -41.72 42.47
N ALA A 152 28.20 -41.09 42.45
CA ALA A 152 29.00 -40.90 41.24
C ALA A 152 29.47 -42.24 40.62
N GLY A 153 29.57 -43.31 41.42
CA GLY A 153 29.90 -44.67 40.97
C GLY A 153 28.77 -45.39 40.24
N LEU A 154 27.53 -44.87 40.28
CA LEU A 154 26.44 -45.39 39.46
C LEU A 154 26.70 -45.09 37.97
N VAL A 155 26.32 -46.01 37.10
CA VAL A 155 26.44 -45.86 35.64
C VAL A 155 25.10 -45.55 34.98
N SER A 156 25.13 -44.96 33.78
CA SER A 156 23.91 -44.52 33.06
C SER A 156 22.86 -45.61 32.85
N SER A 157 23.27 -46.88 32.66
CA SER A 157 22.37 -48.02 32.51
C SER A 157 21.63 -48.43 33.79
N GLN A 158 22.09 -47.96 34.95
CA GLN A 158 21.44 -48.18 36.25
C GLN A 158 20.40 -47.10 36.56
N MET A 159 20.48 -45.94 35.91
CA MET A 159 19.61 -44.80 36.17
C MET A 159 18.12 -45.15 36.03
N PRO A 160 17.64 -45.90 35.01
CA PRO A 160 16.25 -46.34 34.94
C PRO A 160 15.77 -47.22 36.12
N GLY A 161 16.69 -47.72 36.94
CA GLY A 161 16.39 -48.51 38.13
C GLY A 161 15.96 -47.66 39.33
N LEU A 162 16.33 -46.37 39.38
CA LEU A 162 15.97 -45.48 40.49
C LEU A 162 14.50 -45.06 40.38
N SER A 163 13.74 -45.21 41.46
CA SER A 163 12.40 -44.63 41.55
C SER A 163 12.47 -43.12 41.75
N THR A 164 11.37 -42.42 41.47
CA THR A 164 11.25 -40.99 41.73
C THR A 164 11.40 -40.66 43.22
N THR A 165 10.92 -41.54 44.11
CA THR A 165 11.10 -41.42 45.56
C THR A 165 12.57 -41.50 45.95
N GLN A 166 13.33 -42.45 45.39
CA GLN A 166 14.77 -42.56 45.63
C GLN A 166 15.54 -41.34 45.09
N LEU A 167 15.20 -40.85 43.90
CA LEU A 167 15.81 -39.63 43.35
C LEU A 167 15.52 -38.39 44.20
N ASN A 168 14.30 -38.26 44.72
CA ASN A 168 13.93 -37.13 45.58
C ASN A 168 14.48 -37.23 47.02
N ALA A 169 14.96 -38.41 47.42
CA ALA A 169 15.64 -38.62 48.69
C ALA A 169 17.13 -38.25 48.66
N LEU A 170 17.71 -38.02 47.48
CA LEU A 170 19.08 -37.51 47.34
C LEU A 170 19.19 -36.10 47.93
N THR A 171 20.28 -35.86 48.64
CA THR A 171 20.66 -34.52 49.10
C THR A 171 21.18 -33.70 47.92
N THR A 172 21.31 -32.38 48.10
CA THR A 172 21.90 -31.51 47.06
C THR A 172 23.31 -31.97 46.67
N ASP A 173 24.13 -32.38 47.64
CA ASP A 173 25.51 -32.81 47.38
C ASP A 173 25.57 -34.14 46.62
N THR A 174 24.70 -35.10 46.95
CA THR A 174 24.67 -36.38 46.25
C THR A 174 24.01 -36.27 44.88
N LEU A 175 23.01 -35.41 44.72
CA LEU A 175 22.43 -35.11 43.42
C LEU A 175 23.45 -34.39 42.52
N ALA A 176 24.24 -33.45 43.05
CA ALA A 176 25.32 -32.79 42.31
C ALA A 176 26.46 -33.74 41.90
N ALA A 177 26.60 -34.88 42.59
CA ALA A 177 27.58 -35.90 42.24
C ALA A 177 27.21 -36.75 41.01
N LEU A 178 25.95 -36.71 40.56
CA LEU A 178 25.56 -37.33 39.30
C LEU A 178 26.13 -36.54 38.11
N GLY A 179 26.94 -37.20 37.27
CA GLY A 179 27.45 -36.63 36.03
C GLY A 179 26.41 -36.58 34.91
N THR A 180 26.76 -35.90 33.82
CA THR A 180 25.85 -35.69 32.68
C THR A 180 25.42 -36.99 32.01
N GLU A 181 26.27 -38.03 31.98
CA GLU A 181 25.90 -39.35 31.46
C GLU A 181 24.84 -40.05 32.32
N GLN A 182 24.91 -39.90 33.64
CA GLN A 182 23.86 -40.42 34.54
C GLN A 182 22.55 -39.65 34.33
N LEU A 183 22.59 -38.31 34.28
CA LEU A 183 21.40 -37.51 34.01
C LEU A 183 20.77 -37.86 32.66
N ALA A 184 21.57 -38.04 31.61
CA ALA A 184 21.08 -38.49 30.29
C ALA A 184 20.48 -39.90 30.31
N GLY A 185 20.89 -40.76 31.25
CA GLY A 185 20.33 -42.09 31.47
C GLY A 185 18.96 -42.11 32.15
N LEU A 186 18.51 -41.00 32.74
CA LEU A 186 17.19 -40.90 33.36
C LEU A 186 16.07 -40.91 32.30
N GLN A 187 15.05 -41.70 32.55
CA GLN A 187 13.82 -41.68 31.76
C GLN A 187 13.01 -40.41 32.01
N THR A 188 12.17 -40.01 31.05
CA THR A 188 11.32 -38.81 31.18
C THR A 188 10.40 -38.84 32.40
N ALA A 189 9.89 -40.02 32.79
CA ALA A 189 9.09 -40.18 34.00
C ALA A 189 9.89 -39.88 35.28
N GLN A 190 11.19 -40.19 35.30
CA GLN A 190 12.09 -39.88 36.42
C GLN A 190 12.41 -38.40 36.46
N VAL A 191 12.68 -37.79 35.30
CA VAL A 191 12.93 -36.35 35.18
C VAL A 191 11.68 -35.56 35.61
N ILE A 192 10.48 -35.92 35.16
CA ILE A 192 9.21 -35.30 35.61
C ILE A 192 8.98 -35.50 37.11
N GLY A 193 9.40 -36.65 37.64
CA GLY A 193 9.22 -36.99 39.04
C GLY A 193 10.19 -36.29 40.00
N LEU A 194 11.25 -35.64 39.52
CA LEU A 194 12.09 -34.76 40.34
C LEU A 194 11.25 -33.57 40.81
N ASP A 195 11.17 -33.36 42.12
CA ASP A 195 10.48 -32.17 42.62
C ASP A 195 11.21 -30.87 42.24
N SER A 196 10.50 -29.73 42.35
CA SER A 196 11.06 -28.41 42.01
C SER A 196 12.33 -28.08 42.81
N THR A 197 12.47 -28.57 44.05
CA THR A 197 13.65 -28.31 44.89
C THR A 197 14.86 -29.05 44.34
N ARG A 198 14.69 -30.33 43.97
CA ARG A 198 15.75 -31.13 43.34
C ARG A 198 16.14 -30.56 41.99
N MET A 199 15.15 -30.20 41.16
CA MET A 199 15.39 -29.58 39.85
C MET A 199 16.21 -28.29 39.97
N GLY A 200 15.80 -27.37 40.85
CA GLY A 200 16.52 -26.11 41.09
C GLY A 200 17.93 -26.32 41.67
N SER A 201 18.20 -27.44 42.34
CA SER A 201 19.53 -27.76 42.89
C SER A 201 20.52 -28.38 41.91
N LEU A 202 20.11 -28.72 40.69
CA LEU A 202 21.02 -29.20 39.65
C LEU A 202 22.01 -28.11 39.25
N THR A 203 23.24 -28.47 38.89
CA THR A 203 24.21 -27.51 38.35
C THR A 203 23.87 -27.12 36.90
N THR A 204 24.41 -26.00 36.42
CA THR A 204 24.28 -25.61 35.01
C THR A 204 24.83 -26.67 34.05
N THR A 205 25.91 -27.36 34.42
CA THR A 205 26.47 -28.47 33.65
C THR A 205 25.52 -29.66 33.58
N GLN A 206 24.85 -30.00 34.69
CA GLN A 206 23.87 -31.10 34.71
C GLN A 206 22.63 -30.76 33.89
N ILE A 207 22.11 -29.54 34.00
CA ILE A 207 21.00 -29.05 33.16
C ILE A 207 21.40 -29.06 31.68
N GLY A 208 22.60 -28.58 31.34
CA GLY A 208 23.15 -28.63 29.97
C GLY A 208 23.34 -30.05 29.42
N GLY A 209 23.45 -31.05 30.31
CA GLY A 209 23.53 -32.48 29.95
C GLY A 209 22.17 -33.13 29.65
N LEU A 210 21.05 -32.48 29.94
CA LEU A 210 19.73 -33.03 29.65
C LEU A 210 19.46 -33.06 28.14
N SER A 211 19.01 -34.21 27.65
CA SER A 211 18.61 -34.37 26.25
C SER A 211 17.35 -33.55 25.90
N SER A 212 17.14 -33.25 24.62
CA SER A 212 15.93 -32.57 24.14
C SER A 212 14.63 -33.29 24.54
N THR A 213 14.65 -34.63 24.61
CA THR A 213 13.50 -35.43 25.07
C THR A 213 13.20 -35.20 26.55
N GLN A 214 14.23 -35.11 27.38
CA GLN A 214 14.08 -34.82 28.81
C GLN A 214 13.67 -33.37 29.04
N MET A 215 14.27 -32.41 28.31
CA MET A 215 13.85 -31.00 28.36
C MET A 215 12.38 -30.82 28.00
N ARG A 216 11.90 -31.49 26.95
CA ARG A 216 10.48 -31.46 26.55
C ARG A 216 9.55 -32.09 27.58
N ALA A 217 10.05 -33.00 28.41
CA ALA A 217 9.27 -33.67 29.44
C ALA A 217 9.07 -32.80 30.69
N LEU A 218 9.95 -31.83 30.96
CA LEU A 218 9.87 -30.97 32.16
C LEU A 218 8.50 -30.30 32.29
N THR A 219 8.00 -30.22 33.51
CA THR A 219 6.77 -29.46 33.79
C THR A 219 7.06 -27.96 33.89
N SER A 220 6.05 -27.11 33.73
CA SER A 220 6.21 -25.66 33.95
C SER A 220 6.69 -25.33 35.36
N ALA A 221 6.31 -26.12 36.37
CA ALA A 221 6.78 -25.93 37.76
C ALA A 221 8.25 -26.30 37.96
N GLN A 222 8.80 -27.19 37.12
CA GLN A 222 10.22 -27.53 37.12
C GLN A 222 11.04 -26.47 36.37
N ILE A 223 10.53 -25.95 35.26
CA ILE A 223 11.15 -24.83 34.54
C ILE A 223 11.22 -23.58 35.43
N ALA A 224 10.12 -23.22 36.10
CA ALA A 224 10.07 -22.08 37.02
C ALA A 224 10.91 -22.26 38.30
N ALA A 225 11.39 -23.48 38.57
CA ALA A 225 12.29 -23.74 39.69
C ALA A 225 13.77 -23.61 39.32
N LEU A 226 14.08 -23.48 38.02
CA LEU A 226 15.43 -23.17 37.57
C LEU A 226 15.76 -21.71 37.91
N THR A 227 17.00 -21.50 38.31
CA THR A 227 17.59 -20.18 38.53
C THR A 227 17.92 -19.50 37.20
N GLU A 228 18.02 -18.17 37.22
CA GLU A 228 18.44 -17.36 36.07
C GLU A 228 19.77 -17.86 35.46
N THR A 229 20.71 -18.30 36.30
CA THR A 229 22.00 -18.85 35.82
C THR A 229 21.84 -20.21 35.13
N GLN A 230 20.89 -21.04 35.56
CA GLN A 230 20.56 -22.31 34.87
C GLN A 230 19.84 -22.04 33.55
N ILE A 231 18.91 -21.10 33.51
CA ILE A 231 18.21 -20.71 32.27
C ILE A 231 19.19 -20.11 31.26
N GLY A 232 20.01 -19.14 31.67
CA GLY A 232 21.07 -18.56 30.84
C GLY A 232 22.17 -19.55 30.45
N GLY A 233 22.25 -20.71 31.11
CA GLY A 233 23.14 -21.83 30.74
C GLY A 233 22.55 -22.82 29.72
N LEU A 234 21.27 -22.69 29.35
CA LEU A 234 20.63 -23.60 28.39
C LEU A 234 21.22 -23.44 26.98
N THR A 235 21.43 -24.55 26.29
CA THR A 235 21.84 -24.49 24.88
C THR A 235 20.67 -24.10 23.96
N GLU A 236 20.95 -23.57 22.78
CA GLU A 236 19.93 -23.30 21.75
C GLU A 236 19.10 -24.55 21.41
N THR A 237 19.74 -25.72 21.38
CA THR A 237 19.05 -27.01 21.11
C THR A 237 18.07 -27.37 22.22
N GLN A 238 18.39 -27.04 23.47
CA GLN A 238 17.51 -27.28 24.61
C GLN A 238 16.35 -26.26 24.62
N LEU A 239 16.63 -24.98 24.37
CA LEU A 239 15.60 -23.95 24.24
C LEU A 239 14.63 -24.27 23.10
N GLY A 240 15.12 -24.61 21.91
CA GLY A 240 14.29 -25.03 20.77
C GLY A 240 13.52 -26.34 20.99
N ALA A 241 13.91 -27.16 21.98
CA ALA A 241 13.21 -28.39 22.33
C ALA A 241 12.01 -28.18 23.26
N LEU A 242 11.96 -27.05 23.98
CA LEU A 242 10.87 -26.71 24.89
C LEU A 242 9.53 -26.60 24.13
N THR A 243 8.46 -27.05 24.76
CA THR A 243 7.10 -26.84 24.29
C THR A 243 6.67 -25.39 24.49
N THR A 244 5.62 -24.96 23.77
CA THR A 244 5.03 -23.64 23.94
C THR A 244 4.47 -23.42 25.35
N THR A 245 3.97 -24.46 26.02
CA THR A 245 3.51 -24.39 27.42
C THR A 245 4.67 -24.12 28.38
N GLN A 246 5.83 -24.73 28.15
CA GLN A 246 7.03 -24.49 28.97
C GLN A 246 7.59 -23.08 28.73
N VAL A 247 7.68 -22.64 27.47
CA VAL A 247 8.13 -21.29 27.12
C VAL A 247 7.21 -20.21 27.73
N ARG A 248 5.89 -20.44 27.73
CA ARG A 248 4.94 -19.56 28.42
C ARG A 248 5.09 -19.54 29.94
N GLY A 249 5.70 -20.56 30.53
CA GLY A 249 5.99 -20.65 31.95
C GLY A 249 7.29 -19.95 32.38
N LEU A 250 8.12 -19.49 31.43
CA LEU A 250 9.32 -18.69 31.74
C LEU A 250 8.92 -17.35 32.34
N GLU A 251 9.64 -16.92 33.37
CA GLU A 251 9.46 -15.60 33.94
C GLU A 251 10.08 -14.52 33.04
N THR A 252 9.77 -13.25 33.29
CA THR A 252 10.36 -12.16 32.49
C THR A 252 11.86 -12.00 32.74
N THR A 253 12.31 -12.25 33.98
CA THR A 253 13.72 -12.32 34.37
C THR A 253 14.47 -13.44 33.68
N ASP A 254 13.82 -14.59 33.48
CA ASP A 254 14.38 -15.72 32.72
C ASP A 254 14.67 -15.35 31.27
N LEU A 255 13.76 -14.60 30.64
CA LEU A 255 13.94 -14.12 29.26
C LEU A 255 15.06 -13.10 29.14
N ILE A 256 15.21 -12.21 30.13
CA ILE A 256 16.31 -11.24 30.20
C ILE A 256 17.66 -11.94 30.44
N ALA A 257 17.67 -13.07 31.14
CA ALA A 257 18.88 -13.86 31.39
C ALA A 257 19.39 -14.60 30.14
N LEU A 258 18.58 -14.72 29.08
CA LEU A 258 19.01 -15.31 27.81
C LEU A 258 19.92 -14.34 27.05
N THR A 259 20.95 -14.89 26.43
CA THR A 259 21.74 -14.18 25.43
C THR A 259 20.95 -14.02 24.13
N THR A 260 21.31 -13.02 23.32
CA THR A 260 20.74 -12.81 21.99
C THR A 260 20.76 -14.07 21.10
N THR A 261 21.85 -14.85 21.15
CA THR A 261 21.95 -16.11 20.38
C THR A 261 20.96 -17.17 20.88
N GLN A 262 20.76 -17.26 22.21
CA GLN A 262 19.76 -18.15 22.80
C GLN A 262 18.32 -17.75 22.44
N VAL A 263 18.02 -16.44 22.43
CA VAL A 263 16.70 -15.95 21.98
C VAL A 263 16.47 -16.33 20.51
N VAL A 264 17.49 -16.20 19.65
CA VAL A 264 17.43 -16.65 18.25
C VAL A 264 17.29 -18.18 18.14
N GLY A 265 17.76 -18.95 19.11
CA GLY A 265 17.57 -20.40 19.21
C GLY A 265 16.12 -20.84 19.43
N LEU A 266 15.22 -19.95 19.87
CA LEU A 266 13.79 -20.25 19.98
C LEU A 266 13.15 -20.40 18.60
N THR A 267 12.25 -21.37 18.44
CA THR A 267 11.50 -21.54 17.19
C THR A 267 10.45 -20.43 17.01
N ALA A 268 10.04 -20.17 15.78
CA ALA A 268 8.95 -19.22 15.50
C ALA A 268 7.64 -19.55 16.22
N VAL A 269 7.37 -20.85 16.44
CA VAL A 269 6.19 -21.32 17.19
C VAL A 269 6.29 -20.97 18.68
N GLN A 270 7.50 -21.00 19.25
CA GLN A 270 7.74 -20.61 20.64
C GLN A 270 7.66 -19.09 20.80
N ILE A 271 8.25 -18.31 19.89
CA ILE A 271 8.12 -16.84 19.87
C ILE A 271 6.64 -16.43 19.77
N GLY A 272 5.88 -17.06 18.88
CA GLY A 272 4.43 -16.82 18.75
C GLY A 272 3.59 -17.26 19.96
N ALA A 273 4.15 -18.06 20.87
CA ALA A 273 3.46 -18.51 22.08
C ALA A 273 3.69 -17.60 23.30
N LEU A 274 4.75 -16.78 23.28
CA LEU A 274 5.05 -15.81 24.34
C LEU A 274 3.86 -14.89 24.60
N THR A 275 3.64 -14.55 25.86
CA THR A 275 2.68 -13.49 26.21
C THR A 275 3.21 -12.13 25.78
N THR A 276 2.33 -11.13 25.70
CA THR A 276 2.74 -9.73 25.46
C THR A 276 3.68 -9.23 26.54
N VAL A 277 3.46 -9.60 27.80
CA VAL A 277 4.33 -9.26 28.94
C VAL A 277 5.73 -9.85 28.77
N GLN A 278 5.83 -11.10 28.33
CA GLN A 278 7.10 -11.78 28.05
C GLN A 278 7.84 -11.16 26.86
N LEU A 279 7.14 -10.87 25.76
CA LEU A 279 7.76 -10.19 24.61
C LEU A 279 8.24 -8.78 24.96
N ASN A 280 7.51 -8.06 25.81
CA ASN A 280 7.90 -6.73 26.26
C ASN A 280 9.11 -6.73 27.21
N ALA A 281 9.47 -7.89 27.76
CA ALA A 281 10.69 -8.07 28.53
C ALA A 281 11.93 -8.34 27.65
N LEU A 282 11.77 -8.69 26.37
CA LEU A 282 12.90 -8.86 25.46
C LEU A 282 13.55 -7.51 25.16
N GLU A 283 14.88 -7.48 25.20
CA GLU A 283 15.65 -6.31 24.85
C GLU A 283 15.53 -6.00 23.34
N THR A 284 15.69 -4.73 22.97
CA THR A 284 15.61 -4.31 21.57
C THR A 284 16.69 -4.95 20.69
N THR A 285 17.86 -5.24 21.26
CA THR A 285 18.94 -6.00 20.61
C THR A 285 18.49 -7.42 20.24
N ASP A 286 17.75 -8.09 21.13
CA ASP A 286 17.25 -9.44 20.89
C ASP A 286 16.16 -9.44 19.82
N LEU A 287 15.24 -8.47 19.88
CA LEU A 287 14.22 -8.29 18.84
C LEU A 287 14.84 -8.02 17.47
N ALA A 288 15.87 -7.16 17.38
CA ALA A 288 16.57 -6.87 16.13
C ALA A 288 17.32 -8.10 15.59
N ALA A 289 17.73 -9.03 16.46
CA ALA A 289 18.41 -10.27 16.08
C ALA A 289 17.46 -11.40 15.63
N LEU A 290 16.17 -11.33 15.96
CA LEU A 290 15.19 -12.33 15.52
C LEU A 290 15.21 -12.50 13.99
N THR A 291 15.14 -13.74 13.54
CA THR A 291 15.02 -14.04 12.12
C THR A 291 13.68 -13.58 11.56
N THR A 292 13.61 -13.36 10.24
CA THR A 292 12.37 -13.07 9.53
C THR A 292 11.30 -14.16 9.70
N THR A 293 11.69 -15.41 9.93
CA THR A 293 10.77 -16.52 10.24
C THR A 293 10.19 -16.41 11.64
N GLN A 294 10.98 -16.01 12.64
CA GLN A 294 10.49 -15.77 14.01
C GLN A 294 9.56 -14.57 14.07
N ILE A 295 9.93 -13.45 13.42
CA ILE A 295 9.08 -12.26 13.32
C ILE A 295 7.74 -12.58 12.65
N ARG A 296 7.73 -13.37 11.57
CA ARG A 296 6.49 -13.83 10.94
C ARG A 296 5.64 -14.72 11.83
N GLY A 297 6.23 -15.39 12.82
CA GLY A 297 5.53 -16.19 13.82
C GLY A 297 4.76 -15.39 14.86
N LEU A 298 5.01 -14.07 14.99
CA LEU A 298 4.30 -13.20 15.92
C LEU A 298 2.82 -13.07 15.55
N THR A 299 1.96 -13.04 16.56
CA THR A 299 0.54 -12.75 16.40
C THR A 299 0.30 -11.24 16.29
N THR A 300 -0.85 -10.84 15.75
CA THR A 300 -1.24 -9.42 15.73
C THR A 300 -1.35 -8.83 17.13
N ALA A 301 -1.83 -9.59 18.12
CA ALA A 301 -1.95 -9.15 19.50
C ALA A 301 -0.57 -8.89 20.15
N GLN A 302 0.45 -9.64 19.75
CA GLN A 302 1.82 -9.41 20.19
C GLN A 302 2.40 -8.15 19.57
N LEU A 303 2.20 -7.94 18.26
CA LEU A 303 2.66 -6.73 17.56
C LEU A 303 1.96 -5.46 18.05
N THR A 304 0.65 -5.51 18.34
CA THR A 304 -0.07 -4.38 18.97
C THR A 304 0.41 -4.10 20.39
N GLY A 305 1.05 -5.08 21.04
CA GLY A 305 1.55 -4.96 22.41
C GLY A 305 2.99 -4.45 22.49
N PHE A 306 3.69 -4.32 21.36
CA PHE A 306 5.04 -3.78 21.32
C PHE A 306 5.06 -2.34 21.83
N THR A 307 6.14 -1.99 22.49
CA THR A 307 6.44 -0.59 22.74
C THR A 307 6.96 0.07 21.45
N THR A 308 6.88 1.39 21.36
CA THR A 308 7.42 2.14 20.21
C THR A 308 8.92 1.92 20.03
N ASP A 309 9.70 1.78 21.10
CA ASP A 309 11.13 1.45 21.02
C ASP A 309 11.38 0.06 20.43
N GLN A 310 10.52 -0.91 20.73
CA GLN A 310 10.60 -2.26 20.17
C GLN A 310 10.20 -2.28 18.69
N THR A 311 9.18 -1.54 18.28
CA THR A 311 8.85 -1.40 16.86
C THR A 311 9.97 -0.66 16.10
N ALA A 312 10.58 0.37 16.71
CA ALA A 312 11.72 1.08 16.15
C ALA A 312 12.99 0.21 16.04
N ALA A 313 13.11 -0.85 16.85
CA ALA A 313 14.21 -1.82 16.77
C ALA A 313 14.08 -2.82 15.62
N LEU A 314 12.90 -2.96 15.00
CA LEU A 314 12.71 -3.86 13.86
C LEU A 314 13.53 -3.41 12.66
N THR A 315 14.22 -4.35 12.03
CA THR A 315 14.99 -4.09 10.81
C THR A 315 14.08 -4.00 9.59
N SER A 316 14.59 -3.45 8.47
CA SER A 316 13.88 -3.43 7.19
C SER A 316 13.50 -4.83 6.70
N ASP A 317 14.37 -5.82 6.89
CA ASP A 317 14.12 -7.21 6.48
C ASP A 317 13.02 -7.85 7.31
N GLN A 318 12.97 -7.54 8.61
CA GLN A 318 11.92 -8.01 9.51
C GLN A 318 10.57 -7.39 9.16
N LEU A 319 10.51 -6.09 8.87
CA LEU A 319 9.30 -5.42 8.40
C LEU A 319 8.81 -5.99 7.06
N GLY A 320 9.72 -6.24 6.11
CA GLY A 320 9.40 -6.88 4.83
C GLY A 320 8.91 -8.33 4.96
N ALA A 321 9.22 -8.99 6.07
CA ALA A 321 8.78 -10.37 6.34
C ALA A 321 7.37 -10.48 6.94
N LEU A 322 6.83 -9.39 7.50
CA LEU A 322 5.50 -9.34 8.10
C LEU A 322 4.41 -9.58 7.05
N THR A 323 3.31 -10.21 7.47
CA THR A 323 2.11 -10.34 6.66
C THR A 323 1.32 -9.03 6.62
N THR A 324 0.43 -8.88 5.64
CA THR A 324 -0.49 -7.72 5.56
C THR A 324 -1.36 -7.58 6.82
N THR A 325 -1.76 -8.69 7.44
CA THR A 325 -2.53 -8.69 8.69
C THR A 325 -1.69 -8.22 9.89
N GLN A 326 -0.42 -8.61 9.95
CA GLN A 326 0.53 -8.15 10.98
C GLN A 326 0.84 -6.66 10.84
N ILE A 327 1.12 -6.18 9.63
CA ILE A 327 1.35 -4.76 9.33
C ILE A 327 0.16 -3.90 9.75
N ARG A 328 -1.08 -4.37 9.53
CA ARG A 328 -2.29 -3.67 9.97
C ARG A 328 -2.44 -3.61 11.50
N GLY A 329 -1.77 -4.50 12.23
CA GLY A 329 -1.78 -4.52 13.70
C GLY A 329 -0.79 -3.56 14.35
N LEU A 330 0.17 -3.01 13.62
CA LEU A 330 1.10 -2.00 14.16
C LEU A 330 0.36 -0.68 14.43
N GLU A 331 0.69 -0.01 15.53
CA GLU A 331 -0.01 1.20 15.93
C GLU A 331 0.37 2.42 15.07
N THR A 332 -0.52 3.41 15.00
CA THR A 332 -0.20 4.67 14.27
C THR A 332 0.98 5.42 14.87
N ALA A 333 1.17 5.35 16.19
CA ALA A 333 2.31 5.93 16.88
C ALA A 333 3.63 5.30 16.41
N ASP A 334 3.64 3.98 16.22
CA ASP A 334 4.81 3.28 15.72
C ASP A 334 5.15 3.68 14.27
N PHE A 335 4.12 3.78 13.41
CA PHE A 335 4.29 4.26 12.04
C PHE A 335 4.89 5.66 11.97
N ALA A 336 4.55 6.55 12.90
CA ALA A 336 5.13 7.89 12.96
C ALA A 336 6.63 7.90 13.27
N THR A 337 7.16 6.81 13.86
CA THR A 337 8.58 6.68 14.23
C THR A 337 9.42 5.88 13.24
N LEU A 338 8.80 5.21 12.26
CA LEU A 338 9.53 4.42 11.26
C LEU A 338 10.46 5.31 10.42
N THR A 339 11.71 4.89 10.30
CA THR A 339 12.71 5.54 9.46
C THR A 339 12.48 5.25 7.97
N SER A 340 13.08 6.04 7.09
CA SER A 340 13.07 5.79 5.64
C SER A 340 13.65 4.42 5.27
N THR A 341 14.71 3.98 5.95
CA THR A 341 15.31 2.65 5.76
C THR A 341 14.33 1.54 6.15
N GLN A 342 13.64 1.66 7.27
CA GLN A 342 12.61 0.70 7.69
C GLN A 342 11.43 0.65 6.73
N LEU A 343 10.94 1.82 6.30
CA LEU A 343 9.85 1.91 5.31
C LEU A 343 10.25 1.30 3.98
N SER A 344 11.51 1.43 3.55
CA SER A 344 12.01 0.78 2.32
C SER A 344 11.98 -0.75 2.38
N GLY A 345 11.97 -1.34 3.58
CA GLY A 345 11.80 -2.77 3.80
C GLY A 345 10.40 -3.30 3.47
N LEU A 346 9.37 -2.44 3.50
CA LEU A 346 8.02 -2.84 3.11
C LEU A 346 7.95 -3.09 1.60
N ILE A 347 7.27 -4.16 1.18
CA ILE A 347 7.13 -4.52 -0.23
C ILE A 347 5.75 -4.16 -0.78
N ALA A 348 5.63 -4.04 -2.11
CA ALA A 348 4.38 -3.63 -2.77
C ALA A 348 3.15 -4.46 -2.36
N THR A 349 3.31 -5.76 -2.12
CA THR A 349 2.21 -6.65 -1.70
C THR A 349 1.74 -6.40 -0.27
N GLN A 350 2.52 -5.70 0.56
CA GLN A 350 2.13 -5.29 1.90
C GLN A 350 1.37 -3.97 1.92
N MET A 351 1.51 -3.13 0.88
CA MET A 351 0.91 -1.80 0.81
C MET A 351 -0.61 -1.79 0.98
N PRO A 352 -1.40 -2.71 0.37
CA PRO A 352 -2.84 -2.82 0.64
C PRO A 352 -3.20 -3.20 2.10
N GLY A 353 -2.23 -3.67 2.89
CA GLY A 353 -2.38 -3.97 4.31
C GLY A 353 -2.47 -2.72 5.19
N LEU A 354 -1.88 -1.61 4.74
CA LEU A 354 -1.83 -0.35 5.49
C LEU A 354 -3.20 0.32 5.57
N THR A 355 -3.54 0.81 6.75
CA THR A 355 -4.71 1.66 6.93
C THR A 355 -4.42 3.11 6.52
N THR A 356 -5.47 3.86 6.20
CA THR A 356 -5.35 5.32 5.95
C THR A 356 -4.82 6.07 7.16
N ALA A 357 -5.14 5.62 8.38
CA ALA A 357 -4.62 6.20 9.62
C ALA A 357 -3.11 6.00 9.76
N GLN A 358 -2.59 4.80 9.46
CA GLN A 358 -1.15 4.51 9.47
C GLN A 358 -0.42 5.35 8.42
N LEU A 359 -0.97 5.48 7.21
CA LEU A 359 -0.40 6.34 6.17
C LEU A 359 -0.38 7.82 6.57
N ASN A 360 -1.46 8.33 7.18
CA ASN A 360 -1.52 9.70 7.65
C ASN A 360 -0.62 9.99 8.86
N ALA A 361 -0.24 8.96 9.62
CA ALA A 361 0.73 9.08 10.70
C ALA A 361 2.18 9.24 10.20
N LEU A 362 2.47 8.87 8.94
CA LEU A 362 3.78 9.07 8.35
C LEU A 362 4.10 10.56 8.19
N THR A 363 5.33 10.95 8.57
CA THR A 363 5.86 12.28 8.24
C THR A 363 5.99 12.47 6.74
N THR A 364 6.06 13.71 6.25
CA THR A 364 6.29 13.98 4.82
C THR A 364 7.62 13.40 4.34
N THR A 365 8.67 13.42 5.17
CA THR A 365 9.97 12.78 4.88
C THR A 365 9.83 11.26 4.69
N ALA A 366 9.03 10.61 5.53
CA ALA A 366 8.73 9.18 5.42
C ALA A 366 7.92 8.87 4.15
N VAL A 367 6.93 9.70 3.80
CA VAL A 367 6.13 9.55 2.58
C VAL A 367 6.99 9.70 1.32
N ILE A 368 7.91 10.67 1.29
CA ILE A 368 8.86 10.84 0.15
C ILE A 368 9.82 9.66 0.03
N ALA A 369 10.15 8.98 1.13
CA ALA A 369 11.01 7.80 1.11
C ALA A 369 10.34 6.55 0.50
N LEU A 370 9.02 6.56 0.30
CA LEU A 370 8.34 5.46 -0.40
C LEU A 370 8.79 5.39 -1.86
N THR A 371 9.19 4.20 -2.29
CA THR A 371 9.49 3.93 -3.69
C THR A 371 8.23 4.06 -4.56
N THR A 372 8.43 4.32 -5.85
CA THR A 372 7.33 4.32 -6.84
C THR A 372 6.58 2.99 -6.86
N THR A 373 7.28 1.86 -6.67
CA THR A 373 6.70 0.51 -6.56
C THR A 373 5.83 0.31 -5.31
N GLN A 374 6.19 0.91 -4.18
CA GLN A 374 5.35 0.90 -2.98
C GLN A 374 4.11 1.78 -3.20
N LEU A 375 4.29 2.98 -3.77
CA LEU A 375 3.19 3.90 -4.03
C LEU A 375 2.16 3.32 -5.02
N SER A 376 2.60 2.61 -6.07
CA SER A 376 1.70 1.92 -7.01
C SER A 376 0.98 0.72 -6.39
N GLY A 377 1.52 0.13 -5.32
CA GLY A 377 0.88 -0.92 -4.55
C GLY A 377 -0.26 -0.44 -3.63
N LEU A 378 -0.37 0.88 -3.38
CA LEU A 378 -1.45 1.43 -2.56
C LEU A 378 -2.80 1.39 -3.27
N LEU A 379 -3.87 1.08 -2.53
CA LEU A 379 -5.24 1.16 -3.04
C LEU A 379 -5.65 2.62 -3.30
N THR A 380 -6.63 2.83 -4.18
CA THR A 380 -7.19 4.15 -4.47
C THR A 380 -7.74 4.85 -3.23
N SER A 381 -8.35 4.11 -2.29
CA SER A 381 -8.81 4.62 -1.00
C SER A 381 -7.67 5.07 -0.08
N GLN A 382 -6.51 4.42 -0.15
CA GLN A 382 -5.32 4.79 0.61
C GLN A 382 -4.67 6.06 0.05
N ILE A 383 -4.55 6.16 -1.27
CA ILE A 383 -4.08 7.37 -1.96
C ILE A 383 -5.01 8.56 -1.68
N ALA A 384 -6.33 8.35 -1.80
CA ALA A 384 -7.33 9.37 -1.47
C ALA A 384 -7.31 9.76 0.02
N GLY A 385 -6.83 8.87 0.89
CA GLY A 385 -6.73 9.08 2.32
C GLY A 385 -5.52 9.90 2.76
N LEU A 386 -4.49 10.09 1.91
CA LEU A 386 -3.32 10.92 2.23
C LEU A 386 -3.73 12.38 2.49
N SER A 387 -3.08 13.05 3.43
CA SER A 387 -3.31 14.49 3.62
C SER A 387 -2.84 15.31 2.41
N SER A 388 -3.42 16.51 2.20
CA SER A 388 -2.94 17.46 1.18
C SER A 388 -1.45 17.79 1.35
N THR A 389 -0.96 17.90 2.59
CA THR A 389 0.46 18.14 2.89
C THR A 389 1.35 16.98 2.43
N GLN A 390 0.93 15.72 2.66
CA GLN A 390 1.67 14.56 2.18
C GLN A 390 1.61 14.44 0.65
N MET A 391 0.47 14.75 0.04
CA MET A 391 0.31 14.76 -1.42
C MET A 391 1.24 15.78 -2.08
N GLY A 392 1.25 17.02 -1.59
CA GLY A 392 2.13 18.08 -2.10
C GLY A 392 3.62 17.82 -1.85
N ALA A 393 3.96 16.96 -0.88
CA ALA A 393 5.34 16.58 -0.58
C ALA A 393 5.91 15.52 -1.54
N LEU A 394 5.09 14.73 -2.23
CA LEU A 394 5.56 13.67 -3.14
C LEU A 394 6.52 14.21 -4.22
N THR A 395 7.42 13.40 -4.74
CA THR A 395 8.26 13.82 -5.86
C THR A 395 7.49 13.79 -7.18
N THR A 396 8.02 14.46 -8.22
CA THR A 396 7.47 14.37 -9.59
C THR A 396 7.43 12.93 -10.10
N ASP A 397 8.44 12.11 -9.77
CA ASP A 397 8.49 10.70 -10.17
C ASP A 397 7.42 9.87 -9.46
N GLN A 398 7.16 10.16 -8.19
CA GLN A 398 6.09 9.52 -7.41
C GLN A 398 4.70 9.88 -7.97
N ILE A 399 4.44 11.16 -8.25
CA ILE A 399 3.19 11.62 -8.88
C ILE A 399 3.03 11.04 -10.29
N GLY A 400 4.09 11.08 -11.10
CA GLY A 400 4.11 10.52 -12.45
C GLY A 400 3.86 9.01 -12.50
N ASN A 401 4.20 8.27 -11.43
CA ASN A 401 3.95 6.83 -11.34
C ASN A 401 2.54 6.47 -10.84
N LEU A 402 1.71 7.44 -10.42
CA LEU A 402 0.32 7.16 -10.04
C LEU A 402 -0.47 6.66 -11.25
N THR A 403 -1.20 5.56 -11.06
CA THR A 403 -2.14 5.08 -12.08
C THR A 403 -3.27 6.09 -12.27
N THR A 404 -3.92 6.08 -13.44
CA THR A 404 -5.08 6.94 -13.70
C THR A 404 -6.23 6.70 -12.70
N ASN A 405 -6.39 5.47 -12.19
CA ASN A 405 -7.39 5.16 -11.15
C ASN A 405 -7.04 5.79 -9.80
N GLN A 406 -5.76 5.76 -9.39
CA GLN A 406 -5.30 6.44 -8.17
C GLN A 406 -5.39 7.97 -8.31
N LEU A 407 -5.04 8.51 -9.48
CA LEU A 407 -5.18 9.94 -9.75
C LEU A 407 -6.65 10.37 -9.67
N ARG A 408 -7.57 9.60 -10.26
CA ARG A 408 -9.02 9.88 -10.22
C ARG A 408 -9.64 9.78 -8.82
N SER A 409 -9.02 9.09 -7.87
CA SER A 409 -9.51 9.02 -6.50
C SER A 409 -9.09 10.21 -5.64
N LEU A 410 -8.17 11.05 -6.12
CA LEU A 410 -7.76 12.27 -5.40
C LEU A 410 -8.92 13.25 -5.27
N THR A 411 -8.98 13.91 -4.12
CA THR A 411 -9.88 15.04 -3.87
C THR A 411 -9.39 16.30 -4.59
N SER A 412 -10.27 17.29 -4.79
CA SER A 412 -9.84 18.58 -5.34
C SER A 412 -8.84 19.31 -4.43
N ALA A 413 -8.89 19.09 -3.11
CA ALA A 413 -7.93 19.67 -2.17
C ALA A 413 -6.54 19.01 -2.24
N GLN A 414 -6.46 17.74 -2.64
CA GLN A 414 -5.18 17.07 -2.91
C GLN A 414 -4.59 17.52 -4.24
N ILE A 415 -5.44 17.72 -5.27
CA ILE A 415 -5.00 18.27 -6.56
C ILE A 415 -4.49 19.71 -6.40
N ALA A 416 -5.21 20.57 -5.68
CA ALA A 416 -4.79 21.94 -5.38
C ALA A 416 -3.52 22.02 -4.51
N ALA A 417 -3.15 20.93 -3.80
CA ALA A 417 -1.95 20.87 -3.00
C ALA A 417 -0.72 20.42 -3.80
N LEU A 418 -0.90 19.97 -5.04
CA LEU A 418 0.22 19.71 -5.93
C LEU A 418 0.93 21.01 -6.26
N THR A 419 2.25 20.95 -6.28
CA THR A 419 3.09 22.01 -6.81
C THR A 419 2.92 22.10 -8.32
N THR A 420 3.12 23.30 -8.86
CA THR A 420 3.11 23.54 -10.31
C THR A 420 4.06 22.62 -11.08
N THR A 421 5.22 22.29 -10.52
CA THR A 421 6.18 21.33 -11.12
C THR A 421 5.63 19.89 -11.14
N GLN A 422 4.90 19.46 -10.11
CA GLN A 422 4.24 18.15 -10.12
C GLN A 422 3.09 18.11 -11.16
N VAL A 423 2.31 19.19 -11.28
CA VAL A 423 1.22 19.26 -12.27
C VAL A 423 1.78 19.22 -13.69
N SER A 424 2.81 20.02 -14.00
CA SER A 424 3.45 20.02 -15.31
C SER A 424 4.13 18.70 -15.66
N ALA A 425 4.50 17.88 -14.65
CA ALA A 425 5.09 16.56 -14.84
C ALA A 425 4.07 15.44 -15.10
N LEU A 426 2.76 15.70 -14.99
CA LEU A 426 1.73 14.71 -15.31
C LEU A 426 1.81 14.29 -16.78
N SER A 427 1.73 12.99 -17.08
CA SER A 427 1.59 12.55 -18.46
C SER A 427 0.28 13.03 -19.09
N THR A 428 0.22 13.11 -20.42
CA THR A 428 -1.04 13.41 -21.15
C THR A 428 -2.15 12.41 -20.81
N THR A 429 -1.81 11.15 -20.55
CA THR A 429 -2.77 10.12 -20.10
C THR A 429 -3.34 10.44 -18.71
N GLN A 430 -2.50 10.94 -17.80
CA GLN A 430 -2.94 11.37 -16.46
C GLN A 430 -3.80 12.63 -16.52
N VAL A 431 -3.40 13.66 -17.29
CA VAL A 431 -4.18 14.90 -17.48
C VAL A 431 -5.57 14.58 -18.07
N GLY A 432 -5.63 13.75 -19.11
CA GLY A 432 -6.91 13.32 -19.70
C GLY A 432 -7.77 12.47 -18.76
N ALA A 433 -7.19 11.85 -17.74
CA ALA A 433 -7.92 11.03 -16.76
C ALA A 433 -8.52 11.84 -15.60
N LEU A 434 -8.04 13.07 -15.35
CA LEU A 434 -8.56 13.94 -14.28
C LEU A 434 -10.08 14.12 -14.41
N THR A 435 -10.78 14.10 -13.29
CA THR A 435 -12.21 14.42 -13.27
C THR A 435 -12.44 15.93 -13.45
N THR A 436 -13.65 16.31 -13.85
CA THR A 436 -14.04 17.72 -13.97
C THR A 436 -13.90 18.48 -12.64
N THR A 437 -14.21 17.84 -11.51
CA THR A 437 -14.02 18.41 -10.16
C THR A 437 -12.54 18.64 -9.84
N GLN A 438 -11.66 17.74 -10.27
CA GLN A 438 -10.21 17.86 -10.06
C GLN A 438 -9.63 18.97 -10.94
N VAL A 439 -10.00 19.03 -12.22
CA VAL A 439 -9.56 20.11 -13.13
C VAL A 439 -10.00 21.48 -12.61
N ARG A 440 -11.23 21.59 -12.08
CA ARG A 440 -11.70 22.83 -11.44
C ARG A 440 -10.91 23.18 -10.16
N GLY A 441 -10.25 22.21 -9.53
CA GLY A 441 -9.39 22.41 -8.37
C GLY A 441 -7.95 22.85 -8.69
N LEU A 442 -7.52 22.80 -9.96
CA LEU A 442 -6.19 23.28 -10.36
C LEU A 442 -6.09 24.80 -10.22
N GLU A 443 -4.94 25.29 -9.73
CA GLU A 443 -4.70 26.72 -9.67
C GLU A 443 -4.40 27.27 -11.07
N THR A 444 -4.58 28.58 -11.26
CA THR A 444 -4.34 29.22 -12.57
C THR A 444 -2.86 29.12 -12.99
N THR A 445 -1.94 29.14 -12.02
CA THR A 445 -0.51 28.91 -12.24
C THR A 445 -0.20 27.49 -12.71
N ASP A 446 -0.96 26.51 -12.23
CA ASP A 446 -0.81 25.12 -12.67
C ASP A 446 -1.31 24.92 -14.10
N ILE A 447 -2.44 25.55 -14.45
CA ILE A 447 -2.97 25.54 -15.82
C ILE A 447 -1.98 26.20 -16.79
N ALA A 448 -1.38 27.32 -16.40
CA ALA A 448 -0.38 28.02 -17.22
C ALA A 448 0.90 27.19 -17.43
N ALA A 449 1.24 26.31 -16.49
CA ALA A 449 2.41 25.44 -16.59
C ALA A 449 2.16 24.13 -17.37
N LEU A 450 0.92 23.86 -17.78
CA LEU A 450 0.63 22.70 -18.63
C LEU A 450 1.25 22.88 -20.01
N THR A 451 1.83 21.81 -20.56
CA THR A 451 2.33 21.81 -21.93
C THR A 451 1.19 21.87 -22.95
N THR A 452 1.50 22.27 -24.18
CA THR A 452 0.53 22.26 -25.28
C THR A 452 -0.08 20.88 -25.50
N GLU A 453 0.70 19.80 -25.37
CA GLU A 453 0.19 18.43 -25.49
C GLU A 453 -0.77 18.07 -24.36
N GLN A 454 -0.51 18.53 -23.13
CA GLN A 454 -1.39 18.32 -21.97
C GLN A 454 -2.71 19.10 -22.12
N ILE A 455 -2.67 20.34 -22.63
CA ILE A 455 -3.87 21.12 -22.94
C ILE A 455 -4.68 20.44 -24.06
N GLY A 456 -4.01 19.94 -25.10
CA GLY A 456 -4.65 19.30 -26.25
C GLY A 456 -5.44 18.03 -25.90
N VAL A 457 -5.08 17.32 -24.82
CA VAL A 457 -5.78 16.10 -24.36
C VAL A 457 -6.93 16.36 -23.38
N LEU A 458 -7.17 17.61 -22.96
CA LEU A 458 -8.30 17.93 -22.10
C LEU A 458 -9.62 17.59 -22.80
N THR A 459 -10.46 16.81 -22.15
CA THR A 459 -11.79 16.48 -22.65
C THR A 459 -12.68 17.71 -22.70
N THR A 460 -13.72 17.68 -23.55
CA THR A 460 -14.75 18.73 -23.61
C THR A 460 -15.41 18.96 -22.26
N GLY A 461 -15.63 17.89 -21.47
CA GLY A 461 -16.19 17.99 -20.12
C GLY A 461 -15.25 18.68 -19.13
N GLN A 462 -13.94 18.42 -19.21
CA GLN A 462 -12.93 19.10 -18.38
C GLN A 462 -12.85 20.58 -18.72
N LEU A 463 -12.76 20.95 -20.01
CA LEU A 463 -12.74 22.34 -20.46
C LEU A 463 -14.01 23.08 -20.04
N ALA A 464 -15.19 22.52 -20.25
CA ALA A 464 -16.46 23.14 -19.86
C ALA A 464 -16.61 23.33 -18.33
N ALA A 465 -15.89 22.55 -17.52
CA ALA A 465 -15.91 22.66 -16.06
C ALA A 465 -14.92 23.68 -15.49
N MET A 466 -13.95 24.15 -16.28
CA MET A 466 -13.01 25.20 -15.87
C MET A 466 -13.74 26.51 -15.64
N THR A 467 -13.21 27.34 -14.74
CA THR A 467 -13.67 28.72 -14.57
C THR A 467 -13.16 29.60 -15.71
N SER A 468 -13.76 30.78 -15.91
CA SER A 468 -13.25 31.77 -16.86
C SER A 468 -11.80 32.18 -16.54
N THR A 469 -11.46 32.33 -15.26
CA THR A 469 -10.09 32.65 -14.83
C THR A 469 -9.10 31.52 -15.17
N GLN A 470 -9.50 30.24 -15.03
CA GLN A 470 -8.65 29.12 -15.46
C GLN A 470 -8.47 29.08 -16.97
N ILE A 471 -9.49 29.39 -17.78
CA ILE A 471 -9.35 29.54 -19.24
C ILE A 471 -8.42 30.72 -19.57
N GLY A 472 -8.53 31.83 -18.85
CA GLY A 472 -7.60 32.97 -18.94
C GLY A 472 -6.15 32.63 -18.60
N GLY A 473 -5.91 31.53 -17.88
CA GLY A 473 -4.57 31.01 -17.59
C GLY A 473 -3.95 30.13 -18.68
N ILE A 474 -4.72 29.71 -19.71
CA ILE A 474 -4.19 28.91 -20.82
C ILE A 474 -3.39 29.81 -21.76
N GLU A 475 -2.12 29.50 -22.02
CA GLU A 475 -1.32 30.28 -22.99
C GLU A 475 -1.93 30.24 -24.40
N THR A 476 -1.62 31.26 -25.23
CA THR A 476 -2.16 31.36 -26.60
C THR A 476 -1.82 30.14 -27.47
N THR A 477 -0.61 29.59 -27.29
CA THR A 477 -0.16 28.33 -27.92
C THR A 477 -0.99 27.13 -27.48
N GLY A 478 -1.42 27.10 -26.22
CA GLY A 478 -2.33 26.10 -25.66
C GLY A 478 -3.74 26.20 -26.23
N LEU A 479 -4.26 27.42 -26.44
CA LEU A 479 -5.55 27.60 -27.12
C LEU A 479 -5.50 27.17 -28.58
N ALA A 480 -4.38 27.42 -29.27
CA ALA A 480 -4.21 27.11 -30.68
C ALA A 480 -4.21 25.60 -31.00
N VAL A 481 -3.86 24.74 -30.03
CA VAL A 481 -3.88 23.28 -30.18
C VAL A 481 -5.24 22.64 -29.87
N LEU A 482 -6.22 23.42 -29.38
CA LEU A 482 -7.57 22.91 -29.17
C LEU A 482 -8.21 22.49 -30.50
N THR A 483 -8.97 21.41 -30.44
CA THR A 483 -9.84 20.98 -31.54
C THR A 483 -11.07 21.87 -31.62
N THR A 484 -11.70 21.89 -32.80
CA THR A 484 -12.98 22.59 -33.00
C THR A 484 -14.08 22.08 -32.06
N THR A 485 -14.10 20.78 -31.73
CA THR A 485 -15.03 20.20 -30.77
C THR A 485 -14.79 20.70 -29.35
N GLN A 486 -13.52 20.82 -28.93
CA GLN A 486 -13.15 21.40 -27.63
C GLN A 486 -13.57 22.86 -27.53
N VAL A 487 -13.27 23.68 -28.54
CA VAL A 487 -13.69 25.11 -28.57
C VAL A 487 -15.21 25.25 -28.52
N ARG A 488 -15.96 24.41 -29.24
CA ARG A 488 -17.44 24.41 -29.19
C ARG A 488 -18.01 24.01 -27.83
N SER A 489 -17.23 23.32 -26.98
CA SER A 489 -17.66 22.96 -25.63
C SER A 489 -17.47 24.06 -24.59
N LEU A 490 -16.70 25.11 -24.92
CA LEU A 490 -16.52 26.27 -24.04
C LEU A 490 -17.84 27.01 -23.84
N THR A 491 -18.13 27.38 -22.60
CA THR A 491 -19.29 28.19 -22.25
C THR A 491 -19.12 29.62 -22.70
N THR A 492 -20.22 30.37 -22.84
CA THR A 492 -20.16 31.79 -23.18
C THR A 492 -19.43 32.62 -22.12
N ALA A 493 -19.50 32.23 -20.84
CA ALA A 493 -18.76 32.91 -19.78
C ALA A 493 -17.24 32.68 -19.89
N GLN A 494 -16.81 31.52 -20.40
CA GLN A 494 -15.40 31.23 -20.66
C GLN A 494 -14.89 31.99 -21.89
N ILE A 495 -15.70 32.09 -22.95
CA ILE A 495 -15.36 32.89 -24.14
C ILE A 495 -15.26 34.37 -23.80
N ALA A 496 -16.21 34.91 -23.02
CA ALA A 496 -16.14 36.29 -22.52
C ALA A 496 -15.00 36.53 -21.52
N GLY A 497 -14.42 35.46 -20.96
CA GLY A 497 -13.30 35.52 -20.03
C GLY A 497 -11.93 35.37 -20.69
N LEU A 498 -11.88 35.24 -22.03
CA LEU A 498 -10.61 35.29 -22.76
C LEU A 498 -9.98 36.67 -22.57
N THR A 499 -8.67 36.70 -22.44
CA THR A 499 -7.92 37.96 -22.58
C THR A 499 -7.89 38.39 -24.04
N THR A 500 -7.70 39.68 -24.30
CA THR A 500 -7.59 40.21 -25.67
C THR A 500 -6.48 39.50 -26.46
N THR A 501 -5.33 39.26 -25.84
CA THR A 501 -4.22 38.50 -26.45
C THR A 501 -4.58 37.05 -26.76
N GLN A 502 -5.41 36.41 -25.93
CA GLN A 502 -5.92 35.06 -26.21
C GLN A 502 -6.93 35.06 -27.36
N ALA A 503 -7.82 36.04 -27.44
CA ALA A 503 -8.75 36.18 -28.55
C ALA A 503 -8.01 36.43 -29.88
N GLU A 504 -7.02 37.32 -29.87
CA GLU A 504 -6.10 37.55 -31.01
C GLU A 504 -5.28 36.30 -31.36
N GLY A 505 -4.98 35.44 -30.38
CA GLY A 505 -4.28 34.17 -30.59
C GLY A 505 -5.11 33.04 -31.21
N LEU A 506 -6.44 33.20 -31.33
CA LEU A 506 -7.29 32.15 -31.90
C LEU A 506 -7.03 31.95 -33.39
N THR A 507 -6.81 30.71 -33.82
CA THR A 507 -6.65 30.42 -35.24
C THR A 507 -7.96 30.61 -36.00
N THR A 508 -7.89 30.86 -37.32
CA THR A 508 -9.08 30.99 -38.17
C THR A 508 -9.99 29.77 -38.12
N THR A 509 -9.41 28.58 -37.99
CA THR A 509 -10.16 27.33 -37.82
C THR A 509 -10.96 27.32 -36.52
N LEU A 510 -10.40 27.84 -35.42
CA LEU A 510 -11.11 27.92 -34.15
C LEU A 510 -12.18 29.01 -34.15
N ILE A 511 -11.89 30.18 -34.75
CA ILE A 511 -12.89 31.24 -34.96
C ILE A 511 -14.09 30.72 -35.75
N GLY A 512 -13.87 30.04 -36.87
CA GLY A 512 -14.94 29.45 -37.68
C GLY A 512 -15.71 28.31 -37.00
N ALA A 513 -15.15 27.71 -35.95
CA ALA A 513 -15.80 26.65 -35.17
C ALA A 513 -16.78 27.18 -34.11
N LEU A 514 -16.62 28.43 -33.67
CA LEU A 514 -17.47 29.04 -32.62
C LEU A 514 -18.95 28.94 -32.99
N SER A 515 -19.81 28.69 -32.00
CA SER A 515 -21.26 28.81 -32.18
C SER A 515 -21.69 30.28 -32.22
N THR A 516 -22.90 30.53 -32.73
CA THR A 516 -23.50 31.89 -32.75
C THR A 516 -23.55 32.53 -31.37
N THR A 517 -23.83 31.75 -30.32
CA THR A 517 -23.87 32.23 -28.95
C THR A 517 -22.48 32.52 -28.39
N GLN A 518 -21.46 31.76 -28.79
CA GLN A 518 -20.07 32.01 -28.41
C GLN A 518 -19.51 33.26 -29.12
N VAL A 519 -19.79 33.45 -30.42
CA VAL A 519 -19.41 34.68 -31.14
C VAL A 519 -20.03 35.91 -30.48
N ARG A 520 -21.31 35.82 -30.06
CA ARG A 520 -21.95 36.90 -29.31
C ARG A 520 -21.30 37.19 -27.95
N ALA A 521 -20.64 36.20 -27.37
CA ALA A 521 -20.02 36.31 -26.05
C ALA A 521 -18.60 36.89 -26.09
N LEU A 522 -17.94 36.97 -27.25
CA LEU A 522 -16.66 37.68 -27.39
C LEU A 522 -16.83 39.14 -26.98
N GLU A 523 -15.90 39.67 -26.19
CA GLU A 523 -16.02 41.08 -25.78
C GLU A 523 -15.82 42.00 -26.99
N THR A 524 -16.40 43.20 -26.94
CA THR A 524 -16.27 44.16 -28.05
C THR A 524 -14.81 44.58 -28.28
N THR A 525 -14.01 44.61 -27.21
CA THR A 525 -12.57 44.83 -27.26
C THR A 525 -11.85 43.70 -27.97
N ASP A 526 -12.21 42.45 -27.69
CA ASP A 526 -11.61 41.29 -28.35
C ASP A 526 -11.91 41.28 -29.85
N ILE A 527 -13.16 41.57 -30.24
CA ILE A 527 -13.57 41.66 -31.66
C ILE A 527 -12.80 42.76 -32.39
N ALA A 528 -12.52 43.89 -31.74
CA ALA A 528 -11.79 45.00 -32.34
C ALA A 528 -10.31 44.66 -32.62
N GLU A 529 -9.71 43.79 -31.80
CA GLU A 529 -8.31 43.36 -31.92
C GLU A 529 -8.13 42.13 -32.83
N LEU A 530 -9.22 41.51 -33.33
CA LEU A 530 -9.10 40.42 -34.30
C LEU A 530 -8.49 40.91 -35.62
N THR A 531 -7.56 40.13 -36.16
CA THR A 531 -6.95 40.41 -37.46
C THR A 531 -7.96 40.24 -38.61
N SER A 532 -7.67 40.88 -39.75
CA SER A 532 -8.47 40.72 -40.98
C SER A 532 -8.62 39.25 -41.41
N THR A 533 -7.57 38.45 -41.22
CA THR A 533 -7.59 37.00 -41.50
C THR A 533 -8.52 36.23 -40.56
N GLN A 534 -8.58 36.59 -39.27
CA GLN A 534 -9.51 36.00 -38.32
C GLN A 534 -10.97 36.38 -38.59
N ILE A 535 -11.23 37.66 -38.90
CA ILE A 535 -12.57 38.13 -39.29
C ILE A 535 -13.04 37.43 -40.57
N ALA A 536 -12.17 37.28 -41.56
CA ALA A 536 -12.46 36.50 -42.77
C ALA A 536 -12.70 35.00 -42.49
N GLY A 537 -12.21 34.49 -41.36
CA GLY A 537 -12.43 33.11 -40.90
C GLY A 537 -13.80 32.85 -40.28
N LEU A 538 -14.59 33.89 -39.98
CA LEU A 538 -15.98 33.72 -39.55
C LEU A 538 -16.83 33.14 -40.69
N VAL A 539 -17.79 32.27 -40.38
CA VAL A 539 -18.71 31.70 -41.37
C VAL A 539 -20.06 32.42 -41.36
N SER A 540 -20.81 32.37 -42.48
CA SER A 540 -22.08 33.08 -42.64
C SER A 540 -23.12 32.77 -41.56
N SER A 541 -23.14 31.54 -41.04
CA SER A 541 -24.04 31.14 -39.96
C SER A 541 -23.72 31.78 -38.60
N GLN A 542 -22.50 32.29 -38.40
CA GLN A 542 -22.08 33.00 -37.19
C GLN A 542 -22.47 34.49 -37.21
N MET A 543 -22.70 35.05 -38.40
CA MET A 543 -22.97 36.48 -38.59
C MET A 543 -24.12 36.98 -37.72
N PRO A 544 -25.28 36.29 -37.59
CA PRO A 544 -26.34 36.72 -36.68
C PRO A 544 -25.96 36.78 -35.19
N GLY A 545 -24.83 36.17 -34.81
CA GLY A 545 -24.30 36.22 -33.45
C GLY A 545 -23.62 37.55 -33.09
N LEU A 546 -23.12 38.31 -34.07
CA LEU A 546 -22.47 39.59 -33.82
C LEU A 546 -23.50 40.66 -33.40
N SER A 547 -23.27 41.32 -32.28
CA SER A 547 -24.04 42.52 -31.93
C SER A 547 -23.68 43.70 -32.84
N THR A 548 -24.57 44.69 -32.92
CA THR A 548 -24.28 45.95 -33.63
C THR A 548 -23.08 46.67 -33.03
N THR A 549 -22.90 46.60 -31.70
CA THR A 549 -21.73 47.17 -31.02
C THR A 549 -20.43 46.47 -31.42
N GLN A 550 -20.43 45.14 -31.50
CA GLN A 550 -19.24 44.38 -31.95
C GLN A 550 -18.90 44.69 -33.42
N LEU A 551 -19.90 44.77 -34.31
CA LEU A 551 -19.67 45.17 -35.70
C LEU A 551 -19.13 46.59 -35.84
N ASN A 552 -19.64 47.52 -35.03
CA ASN A 552 -19.18 48.92 -35.03
C ASN A 552 -17.79 49.10 -34.42
N ALA A 553 -17.28 48.11 -33.68
CA ALA A 553 -15.93 48.09 -33.17
C ALA A 553 -14.89 47.67 -34.23
N LEU A 554 -15.33 47.05 -35.34
CA LEU A 554 -14.44 46.69 -36.44
C LEU A 554 -13.91 47.94 -37.16
N THR A 555 -12.61 47.96 -37.40
CA THR A 555 -11.99 48.90 -38.33
C THR A 555 -12.50 48.68 -39.75
N THR A 556 -12.36 49.68 -40.62
CA THR A 556 -12.72 49.57 -42.04
C THR A 556 -11.97 48.43 -42.74
N ASP A 557 -10.70 48.21 -42.39
CA ASP A 557 -9.87 47.15 -42.98
C ASP A 557 -10.35 45.75 -42.56
N THR A 558 -10.67 45.57 -41.28
CA THR A 558 -11.23 44.31 -40.78
C THR A 558 -12.64 44.05 -41.29
N LEU A 559 -13.47 45.08 -41.44
CA LEU A 559 -14.81 44.95 -42.03
C LEU A 559 -14.73 44.60 -43.52
N ALA A 560 -13.81 45.21 -44.26
CA ALA A 560 -13.58 44.91 -45.66
C ALA A 560 -13.08 43.47 -45.89
N ALA A 561 -12.53 42.81 -44.86
CA ALA A 561 -12.12 41.41 -44.91
C ALA A 561 -13.31 40.41 -44.91
N LEU A 562 -14.53 40.85 -44.58
CA LEU A 562 -15.72 40.00 -44.70
C LEU A 562 -16.02 39.68 -46.17
N GLY A 563 -16.11 38.41 -46.53
CA GLY A 563 -16.61 37.98 -47.83
C GLY A 563 -18.10 38.29 -48.02
N THR A 564 -18.57 38.13 -49.27
CA THR A 564 -19.97 38.35 -49.65
C THR A 564 -20.93 37.44 -48.90
N GLU A 565 -20.57 36.17 -48.68
CA GLU A 565 -21.40 35.22 -47.91
C GLU A 565 -21.59 35.64 -46.44
N GLN A 566 -20.54 36.21 -45.81
CA GLN A 566 -20.65 36.74 -44.46
C GLN A 566 -21.56 37.97 -44.42
N LEU A 567 -21.40 38.93 -45.34
CA LEU A 567 -22.29 40.09 -45.40
C LEU A 567 -23.75 39.72 -45.64
N VAL A 568 -24.04 38.73 -46.48
CA VAL A 568 -25.41 38.22 -46.68
C VAL A 568 -25.97 37.54 -45.43
N GLY A 569 -25.09 36.95 -44.60
CA GLY A 569 -25.46 36.37 -43.31
C GLY A 569 -25.87 37.41 -42.24
N LEU A 570 -25.54 38.69 -42.43
CA LEU A 570 -25.92 39.76 -41.49
C LEU A 570 -27.43 40.04 -41.54
N GLN A 571 -28.04 40.15 -40.37
CA GLN A 571 -29.41 40.60 -40.19
C GLN A 571 -29.55 42.09 -40.49
N THR A 572 -30.76 42.52 -40.82
CA THR A 572 -31.06 43.93 -41.15
C THR A 572 -30.67 44.89 -40.03
N ALA A 573 -30.84 44.52 -38.76
CA ALA A 573 -30.41 45.33 -37.62
C ALA A 573 -28.89 45.54 -37.58
N GLN A 574 -28.11 44.54 -37.99
CA GLN A 574 -26.66 44.61 -38.07
C GLN A 574 -26.20 45.50 -39.23
N ILE A 575 -26.85 45.36 -40.39
CA ILE A 575 -26.61 46.23 -41.56
C ILE A 575 -26.92 47.69 -41.22
N ILE A 576 -28.06 47.98 -40.58
CA ILE A 576 -28.41 49.34 -40.13
C ILE A 576 -27.43 49.86 -39.07
N GLY A 577 -26.84 48.96 -38.29
CA GLY A 577 -25.87 49.30 -37.26
C GLY A 577 -24.58 49.92 -37.81
N LEU A 578 -24.16 49.52 -39.03
CA LEU A 578 -22.92 50.01 -39.66
C LEU A 578 -22.94 51.53 -39.83
N ASN A 579 -21.87 52.20 -39.39
CA ASN A 579 -21.77 53.65 -39.57
C ASN A 579 -21.43 54.03 -41.03
N SER A 580 -21.58 55.32 -41.38
CA SER A 580 -21.33 55.81 -42.74
C SER A 580 -19.90 55.52 -43.24
N THR A 581 -18.88 55.64 -42.38
CA THR A 581 -17.49 55.33 -42.76
C THR A 581 -17.32 53.86 -43.10
N GLN A 582 -17.90 52.97 -42.30
CA GLN A 582 -17.90 51.52 -42.54
C GLN A 582 -18.67 51.13 -43.80
N MET A 583 -19.81 51.77 -44.07
CA MET A 583 -20.60 51.53 -45.29
C MET A 583 -19.82 51.95 -46.55
N GLY A 584 -19.19 53.13 -46.51
CA GLY A 584 -18.36 53.63 -47.61
C GLY A 584 -17.07 52.82 -47.84
N SER A 585 -16.57 52.10 -46.83
CA SER A 585 -15.37 51.26 -46.98
C SER A 585 -15.62 49.88 -47.59
N LEU A 586 -16.89 49.46 -47.75
CA LEU A 586 -17.19 48.19 -48.40
C LEU A 586 -16.80 48.21 -49.89
N THR A 587 -16.36 47.10 -50.44
CA THR A 587 -16.08 46.98 -51.87
C THR A 587 -17.36 46.95 -52.69
N THR A 588 -17.26 47.28 -53.98
CA THR A 588 -18.36 47.15 -54.95
C THR A 588 -18.94 45.73 -54.98
N THR A 589 -18.08 44.71 -54.91
CA THR A 589 -18.49 43.29 -54.84
C THR A 589 -19.27 42.98 -53.57
N GLN A 590 -18.87 43.53 -52.43
CA GLN A 590 -19.57 43.36 -51.15
C GLN A 590 -20.95 44.01 -51.16
N ILE A 591 -21.06 45.25 -51.65
CA ILE A 591 -22.34 45.96 -51.83
C ILE A 591 -23.24 45.22 -52.82
N GLY A 592 -22.68 44.77 -53.96
CA GLY A 592 -23.39 43.96 -54.97
C GLY A 592 -23.88 42.61 -54.45
N GLY A 593 -23.28 42.09 -53.37
CA GLY A 593 -23.70 40.86 -52.70
C GLY A 593 -24.92 41.04 -51.78
N LEU A 594 -25.26 42.26 -51.36
CA LEU A 594 -26.38 42.49 -50.42
C LEU A 594 -27.73 42.06 -51.01
N SER A 595 -28.52 41.35 -50.22
CA SER A 595 -29.87 40.94 -50.62
C SER A 595 -30.83 42.14 -50.72
N SER A 596 -31.91 42.02 -51.50
CA SER A 596 -32.95 43.06 -51.58
C SER A 596 -33.59 43.42 -50.23
N THR A 597 -33.57 42.50 -49.26
CA THR A 597 -34.05 42.77 -47.90
C THR A 597 -33.05 43.63 -47.12
N GLN A 598 -31.75 43.36 -47.26
CA GLN A 598 -30.70 44.17 -46.65
C GLN A 598 -30.61 45.56 -47.32
N MET A 599 -30.72 45.63 -48.65
CA MET A 599 -30.77 46.90 -49.38
C MET A 599 -31.94 47.77 -48.93
N ARG A 600 -33.14 47.19 -48.73
CA ARG A 600 -34.30 47.91 -48.18
C ARG A 600 -34.14 48.39 -46.74
N ALA A 601 -33.27 47.75 -45.98
CA ALA A 601 -33.04 48.10 -44.59
C ALA A 601 -32.10 49.31 -44.42
N LEU A 602 -31.24 49.59 -45.40
CA LEU A 602 -30.27 50.70 -45.32
C LEU A 602 -30.94 52.03 -44.96
N THR A 603 -30.29 52.85 -44.14
CA THR A 603 -30.77 54.21 -43.88
C THR A 603 -30.38 55.14 -45.03
N SER A 604 -31.06 56.29 -45.18
CA SER A 604 -30.66 57.29 -46.17
C SER A 604 -29.23 57.80 -45.95
N ALA A 605 -28.76 57.85 -44.69
CA ALA A 605 -27.38 58.22 -44.37
C ALA A 605 -26.36 57.14 -44.80
N GLN A 606 -26.75 55.87 -44.82
CA GLN A 606 -25.91 54.79 -45.34
C GLN A 606 -25.89 54.77 -46.87
N ILE A 607 -27.01 55.07 -47.53
CA ILE A 607 -27.07 55.23 -48.99
C ILE A 607 -26.18 56.39 -49.44
N ALA A 608 -26.30 57.55 -48.80
CA ALA A 608 -25.46 58.72 -49.09
C ALA A 608 -23.97 58.51 -48.74
N ALA A 609 -23.64 57.50 -47.95
CA ALA A 609 -22.25 57.16 -47.62
C ALA A 609 -21.62 56.21 -48.65
N LEU A 610 -22.40 55.63 -49.56
CA LEU A 610 -21.86 54.84 -50.66
C LEU A 610 -21.15 55.77 -51.63
N THR A 611 -19.99 55.34 -52.10
CA THR A 611 -19.25 55.99 -53.17
C THR A 611 -20.00 55.84 -54.50
N VAL A 612 -19.76 56.78 -55.40
CA VAL A 612 -20.29 56.78 -56.76
C VAL A 612 -20.03 55.44 -57.48
N THR A 613 -18.85 54.84 -57.28
CA THR A 613 -18.51 53.53 -57.86
C THR A 613 -19.30 52.37 -57.24
N GLN A 614 -19.63 52.42 -55.94
CA GLN A 614 -20.51 51.43 -55.31
C GLN A 614 -21.95 51.56 -55.81
N ILE A 615 -22.47 52.79 -55.97
CA ILE A 615 -23.81 53.01 -56.53
C ILE A 615 -23.90 52.54 -57.98
N GLY A 616 -22.93 52.92 -58.82
CA GLY A 616 -22.84 52.45 -60.21
C GLY A 616 -22.61 50.94 -60.33
N GLY A 617 -22.22 50.26 -59.24
CA GLY A 617 -22.08 48.80 -59.17
C GLY A 617 -23.35 48.05 -58.75
N LEU A 618 -24.44 48.75 -58.37
CA LEU A 618 -25.68 48.11 -57.91
C LEU A 618 -26.40 47.39 -59.05
N THR A 619 -26.93 46.20 -58.78
CA THR A 619 -27.76 45.50 -59.77
C THR A 619 -29.15 46.15 -59.90
N GLU A 620 -29.83 45.93 -61.02
CA GLU A 620 -31.22 46.38 -61.22
C GLU A 620 -32.15 45.89 -60.09
N THR A 621 -31.98 44.65 -59.65
CA THR A 621 -32.75 44.08 -58.54
C THR A 621 -32.51 44.81 -57.21
N GLN A 622 -31.29 45.28 -56.97
CA GLN A 622 -30.95 46.06 -55.77
C GLN A 622 -31.47 47.48 -55.86
N LEU A 623 -31.34 48.14 -57.01
CA LEU A 623 -31.90 49.46 -57.27
C LEU A 623 -33.42 49.45 -57.13
N GLY A 624 -34.11 48.50 -57.77
CA GLY A 624 -35.55 48.32 -57.65
C GLY A 624 -36.03 47.94 -56.25
N ALA A 625 -35.14 47.44 -55.39
CA ALA A 625 -35.46 47.17 -53.99
C ALA A 625 -35.46 48.44 -53.13
N LEU A 626 -34.74 49.51 -53.49
CA LEU A 626 -34.65 50.72 -52.67
C LEU A 626 -36.04 51.31 -52.34
N THR A 627 -36.22 51.79 -51.12
CA THR A 627 -37.39 52.56 -50.74
C THR A 627 -37.33 53.96 -51.35
N THR A 628 -38.47 54.63 -51.46
CA THR A 628 -38.53 56.02 -51.95
C THR A 628 -37.70 56.99 -51.08
N THR A 629 -37.62 56.75 -49.78
CA THR A 629 -36.79 57.52 -48.85
C THR A 629 -35.29 57.33 -49.10
N GLN A 630 -34.87 56.12 -49.49
CA GLN A 630 -33.49 55.84 -49.87
C GLN A 630 -33.14 56.46 -51.22
N VAL A 631 -34.03 56.37 -52.21
CA VAL A 631 -33.83 56.99 -53.54
C VAL A 631 -33.68 58.52 -53.44
N ARG A 632 -34.43 59.16 -52.54
CA ARG A 632 -34.26 60.59 -52.23
C ARG A 632 -32.93 60.93 -51.56
N GLY A 633 -32.22 59.94 -51.03
CA GLY A 633 -30.89 60.09 -50.44
C GLY A 633 -29.74 59.96 -51.45
N LEU A 634 -30.00 59.57 -52.70
CA LEU A 634 -28.98 59.51 -53.76
C LEU A 634 -28.51 60.92 -54.13
N GLU A 635 -27.20 61.09 -54.30
CA GLU A 635 -26.66 62.36 -54.80
C GLU A 635 -26.85 62.47 -56.32
N THR A 636 -26.78 63.68 -56.86
CA THR A 636 -26.91 63.86 -58.32
C THR A 636 -25.78 63.16 -59.09
N THR A 637 -24.58 63.09 -58.51
CA THR A 637 -23.44 62.35 -59.04
C THR A 637 -23.65 60.84 -59.04
N ASP A 638 -24.44 60.32 -58.11
CA ASP A 638 -24.79 58.90 -58.07
C ASP A 638 -25.72 58.52 -59.23
N LEU A 639 -26.69 59.39 -59.54
CA LEU A 639 -27.64 59.17 -60.64
C LEU A 639 -26.96 59.20 -62.01
N ILE A 640 -26.01 60.13 -62.21
CA ILE A 640 -25.16 60.24 -63.40
C ILE A 640 -24.28 58.98 -63.58
N ALA A 641 -23.90 58.33 -62.48
CA ALA A 641 -23.05 57.14 -62.55
C ALA A 641 -23.81 55.84 -62.82
N LEU A 642 -25.15 55.88 -62.82
CA LEU A 642 -25.95 54.74 -63.23
C LEU A 642 -25.85 54.54 -64.74
N THR A 643 -25.84 53.29 -65.16
CA THR A 643 -26.04 52.95 -66.57
C THR A 643 -27.50 53.12 -66.95
N THR A 644 -27.76 53.32 -68.24
CA THR A 644 -29.12 53.36 -68.79
C THR A 644 -29.99 52.19 -68.32
N THR A 645 -29.44 50.98 -68.28
CA THR A 645 -30.16 49.78 -67.81
C THR A 645 -30.49 49.85 -66.32
N GLN A 646 -29.57 50.34 -65.50
CA GLN A 646 -29.81 50.56 -64.06
C GLN A 646 -30.87 51.63 -63.80
N VAL A 647 -30.88 52.74 -64.56
CA VAL A 647 -31.94 53.76 -64.48
C VAL A 647 -33.30 53.17 -64.83
N VAL A 648 -33.37 52.34 -65.86
CA VAL A 648 -34.59 51.59 -66.23
C VAL A 648 -34.98 50.55 -65.17
N GLY A 649 -34.03 50.05 -64.38
CA GLY A 649 -34.29 49.14 -63.26
C GLY A 649 -35.04 49.78 -62.08
N LEU A 650 -35.13 51.12 -62.00
CA LEU A 650 -35.92 51.81 -60.99
C LEU A 650 -37.42 51.62 -61.22
N THR A 651 -38.19 51.36 -60.18
CA THR A 651 -39.65 51.30 -60.26
C THR A 651 -40.26 52.68 -60.54
N SER A 652 -41.47 52.73 -61.09
CA SER A 652 -42.18 54.00 -61.32
C SER A 652 -42.42 54.80 -60.04
N VAL A 653 -42.59 54.12 -58.90
CA VAL A 653 -42.73 54.75 -57.58
C VAL A 653 -41.42 55.41 -57.13
N GLN A 654 -40.27 54.81 -57.43
CA GLN A 654 -38.96 55.38 -57.15
C GLN A 654 -38.66 56.58 -58.05
N ILE A 655 -38.95 56.49 -59.35
CA ILE A 655 -38.83 57.61 -60.29
C ILE A 655 -39.68 58.81 -59.84
N GLY A 656 -40.93 58.56 -59.43
CA GLY A 656 -41.81 59.61 -58.88
C GLY A 656 -41.35 60.17 -57.53
N ALA A 657 -40.44 59.51 -56.82
CA ALA A 657 -39.91 59.98 -55.54
C ALA A 657 -38.67 60.89 -55.67
N LEU A 658 -37.98 60.86 -56.80
CA LEU A 658 -36.82 61.72 -57.09
C LEU A 658 -37.19 63.19 -56.88
N THR A 659 -36.29 63.97 -56.31
CA THR A 659 -36.44 65.43 -56.30
C THR A 659 -36.31 65.97 -57.74
N THR A 660 -36.77 67.21 -57.96
CA THR A 660 -36.59 67.87 -59.27
C THR A 660 -35.11 68.02 -59.62
N VAL A 661 -34.25 68.27 -58.63
CA VAL A 661 -32.79 68.35 -58.80
C VAL A 661 -32.19 67.00 -59.19
N GLN A 662 -32.60 65.93 -58.51
CA GLN A 662 -32.17 64.56 -58.84
C GLN A 662 -32.63 64.12 -60.24
N LEU A 663 -33.89 64.37 -60.58
CA LEU A 663 -34.41 64.04 -61.92
C LEU A 663 -33.71 64.84 -63.02
N GLY A 664 -33.43 66.13 -62.76
CA GLY A 664 -32.69 66.99 -63.68
C GLY A 664 -31.24 66.54 -63.90
N ALA A 665 -30.67 65.71 -63.02
CA ALA A 665 -29.35 65.13 -63.19
C ALA A 665 -29.33 63.89 -64.10
N ILE A 666 -30.49 63.29 -64.44
CA ILE A 666 -30.57 62.13 -65.34
C ILE A 666 -30.26 62.58 -66.78
N GLU A 667 -29.34 61.88 -67.45
CA GLU A 667 -28.99 62.15 -68.84
C GLU A 667 -30.18 61.95 -69.78
N THR A 668 -30.20 62.70 -70.88
CA THR A 668 -31.25 62.62 -71.91
C THR A 668 -31.40 61.21 -72.49
N THR A 669 -30.30 60.46 -72.60
CA THR A 669 -30.30 59.06 -73.09
C THR A 669 -31.02 58.13 -72.11
N ASP A 670 -30.81 58.33 -70.82
CA ASP A 670 -31.41 57.52 -69.75
C ASP A 670 -32.88 57.87 -69.55
N LEU A 671 -33.23 59.15 -69.65
CA LEU A 671 -34.61 59.61 -69.62
C LEU A 671 -35.42 59.07 -70.81
N ALA A 672 -34.82 59.03 -72.01
CA ALA A 672 -35.43 58.43 -73.20
C ALA A 672 -35.63 56.91 -73.07
N ALA A 673 -34.80 56.24 -72.26
CA ALA A 673 -34.89 54.79 -72.04
C ALA A 673 -35.96 54.38 -71.02
N LEU A 674 -36.48 55.32 -70.20
CA LEU A 674 -37.52 55.02 -69.22
C LEU A 674 -38.77 54.40 -69.88
N THR A 675 -39.35 53.40 -69.24
CA THR A 675 -40.61 52.82 -69.71
C THR A 675 -41.76 53.82 -69.58
N THR A 676 -42.82 53.62 -70.37
CA THR A 676 -44.05 54.40 -70.27
C THR A 676 -44.66 54.35 -68.86
N THR A 677 -44.49 53.24 -68.13
CA THR A 677 -44.91 53.10 -66.72
C THR A 677 -44.08 53.98 -65.78
N GLN A 678 -42.77 54.08 -65.99
CA GLN A 678 -41.89 54.96 -65.20
C GLN A 678 -42.17 56.44 -65.48
N ILE A 679 -42.35 56.82 -66.75
CA ILE A 679 -42.73 58.19 -67.14
C ILE A 679 -44.07 58.59 -66.54
N ARG A 680 -45.06 57.67 -66.51
CA ARG A 680 -46.32 57.89 -65.79
C ARG A 680 -46.17 58.03 -64.28
N GLY A 681 -45.05 57.62 -63.70
CA GLY A 681 -44.73 57.82 -62.29
C GLY A 681 -44.30 59.26 -61.95
N LEU A 682 -43.91 60.06 -62.95
CA LEU A 682 -43.43 61.43 -62.74
C LEU A 682 -44.53 62.35 -62.18
N THR A 683 -44.18 63.17 -61.21
CA THR A 683 -45.05 64.21 -60.68
C THR A 683 -45.09 65.41 -61.62
N THR A 684 -46.11 66.26 -61.49
CA THR A 684 -46.19 67.50 -62.27
C THR A 684 -45.01 68.43 -62.00
N ALA A 685 -44.55 68.50 -60.75
CA ALA A 685 -43.40 69.34 -60.37
C ALA A 685 -42.08 68.83 -60.98
N GLN A 686 -41.96 67.51 -61.14
CA GLN A 686 -40.83 66.89 -61.83
C GLN A 686 -40.84 67.21 -63.33
N LEU A 687 -42.00 67.13 -63.98
CA LEU A 687 -42.14 67.47 -65.41
C LEU A 687 -41.86 68.94 -65.68
N THR A 688 -42.32 69.86 -64.82
CA THR A 688 -41.98 71.29 -64.92
C THR A 688 -40.50 71.58 -64.70
N GLY A 689 -39.78 70.66 -64.04
CA GLY A 689 -38.37 70.80 -63.74
C GLY A 689 -37.44 70.20 -64.79
N LEU A 690 -37.98 69.58 -65.84
CA LEU A 690 -37.18 69.06 -66.94
C LEU A 690 -36.60 70.23 -67.76
N THR A 691 -35.37 70.05 -68.23
CA THR A 691 -34.80 70.96 -69.23
C THR A 691 -35.43 70.72 -70.60
N THR A 692 -35.37 71.72 -71.49
CA THR A 692 -35.86 71.56 -72.87
C THR A 692 -35.23 70.37 -73.58
N ASP A 693 -33.93 70.12 -73.37
CA ASP A 693 -33.21 68.96 -73.94
C ASP A 693 -33.72 67.62 -73.38
N GLN A 694 -34.07 67.57 -72.08
CA GLN A 694 -34.66 66.40 -71.45
C GLN A 694 -36.09 66.15 -71.94
N THR A 695 -36.91 67.19 -72.08
CA THR A 695 -38.27 67.03 -72.60
C THR A 695 -38.25 66.59 -74.07
N ALA A 696 -37.33 67.13 -74.88
CA ALA A 696 -37.13 66.73 -76.27
C ALA A 696 -36.62 65.29 -76.43
N ALA A 697 -35.96 64.74 -75.41
CA ALA A 697 -35.50 63.35 -75.41
C ALA A 697 -36.63 62.33 -75.17
N LEU A 698 -37.82 62.76 -74.71
CA LEU A 698 -38.96 61.87 -74.52
C LEU A 698 -39.48 61.35 -75.87
N THR A 699 -39.66 60.04 -75.95
CA THR A 699 -40.24 59.38 -77.12
C THR A 699 -41.75 59.65 -77.24
N SER A 700 -42.30 59.49 -78.45
CA SER A 700 -43.74 59.63 -78.70
C SER A 700 -44.59 58.71 -77.80
N ASP A 701 -44.11 57.51 -77.50
CA ASP A 701 -44.81 56.56 -76.63
C ASP A 701 -44.80 57.02 -75.16
N GLN A 702 -43.67 57.57 -74.69
CA GLN A 702 -43.55 58.14 -73.35
C GLN A 702 -44.44 59.39 -73.17
N LEU A 703 -44.44 60.31 -74.14
CA LEU A 703 -45.33 61.48 -74.15
C LEU A 703 -46.80 61.06 -74.18
N GLY A 704 -47.15 60.08 -75.02
CA GLY A 704 -48.50 59.52 -75.11
C GLY A 704 -48.96 58.81 -73.83
N ALA A 705 -48.02 58.36 -72.98
CA ALA A 705 -48.32 57.74 -71.71
C ALA A 705 -48.69 58.76 -70.62
N LEU A 706 -48.33 60.05 -70.74
CA LEU A 706 -48.61 61.06 -69.73
C LEU A 706 -50.12 61.27 -69.50
N THR A 707 -50.50 61.51 -68.25
CA THR A 707 -51.87 61.93 -67.91
C THR A 707 -52.12 63.38 -68.29
N THR A 708 -53.39 63.77 -68.43
CA THR A 708 -53.77 65.17 -68.71
C THR A 708 -53.26 66.15 -67.66
N THR A 709 -53.06 65.70 -66.41
CA THR A 709 -52.47 66.55 -65.36
C THR A 709 -50.96 66.66 -65.49
N GLN A 710 -50.27 65.58 -65.86
CA GLN A 710 -48.83 65.58 -66.15
C GLN A 710 -48.48 66.46 -67.36
N ILE A 711 -49.27 66.41 -68.44
CA ILE A 711 -49.07 67.24 -69.64
C ILE A 711 -49.13 68.74 -69.30
N ARG A 712 -49.97 69.15 -68.33
CA ARG A 712 -50.02 70.56 -67.88
C ARG A 712 -48.74 71.01 -67.16
N GLY A 713 -47.88 70.08 -66.75
CA GLY A 713 -46.59 70.36 -66.18
C GLY A 713 -45.49 70.57 -67.22
N LEU A 714 -45.74 70.34 -68.52
CA LEU A 714 -44.77 70.66 -69.57
C LEU A 714 -44.85 72.16 -69.91
N GLU A 715 -43.70 72.81 -70.12
CA GLU A 715 -43.64 74.23 -70.45
C GLU A 715 -43.96 74.46 -71.93
N THR A 716 -44.42 75.66 -72.29
CA THR A 716 -44.66 75.99 -73.72
C THR A 716 -43.40 75.90 -74.57
N ALA A 717 -42.22 76.09 -73.96
CA ALA A 717 -40.92 75.95 -74.64
C ALA A 717 -40.57 74.48 -74.96
N ASP A 718 -41.19 73.50 -74.28
CA ASP A 718 -40.96 72.08 -74.51
C ASP A 718 -41.68 71.53 -75.76
N PHE A 719 -42.60 72.30 -76.33
CA PHE A 719 -43.36 71.95 -77.54
C PHE A 719 -42.85 72.68 -78.80
N ALA A 720 -41.75 73.42 -78.68
CA ALA A 720 -41.06 74.11 -79.76
C ALA A 720 -39.98 73.21 -80.37
#